data_AF-A0A0K8QUE9-F1
#
_entry.id   AF-A0A0K8QUE9-F1
#
_cell.length_a   1.000
_cell.length_b   1.000
_cell.length_c   1.000
_cell.angle_alpha   90.00
_cell.angle_beta   90.00
_cell.angle_gamma   90.00
#
_symmetry.space_group_name_H-M   'P 1'
#
loop_
_entity.id
_entity.type
_entity.pdbx_description
1 polymer ?
#
loop_
_entity_poly.entity_id
_entity_poly.type
_entity_poly.pdbx_seq_one_letter_code
_entity_poly.pdbx_strand_id
1 'polypeptide(L)'
;MAVSRLFHNVCFACLIMFSVIESLGQDKPESRELRRLIHKTKSWENTLSEWNHLGRISIDSVAIREDSDSLLLFFSRPLSYLPTREETFSRLETSVRSHLGRRYRKHAIRFLTDGKDFRDLIPNLYRNQIPADTSRRVGQVTSRNPLVRKEGISYPTQGLYNRYIALWPSHGWYYESKLDRWEWQRARLFGTVEDLFTRGFVLPYLVPMLENSGATVMLPVERDTQSDEVIADIDGSSPGAVVVTDTSLLKNGLSVKGFLYRSLYYPGDNPFLMGTGHLVEARIEPITPIFFHPGSIEGEYAVYVSYPYSGRNSDDVIYTVIHAAGETVYRVNQQMGGGTWIYLGRHRFSQPLPGRKQGVLLHLSGQPGKTIGIDAVRFGGGMGNIARKPAGTTTPNQWSLNDVPGSIKKEALQDSIAFSWKASGKPRFMEGARYYLQYAGFPDTLVYDLTNGTNDYNDDYMSRGEWVNYLLGAPSGPLKNRQAQGLNIPVDLVLAFHTDAGVTPDNSVIGTLAIYSTQNDNGFFPSGMSRLASRDLSDLVQSQIVQDIRLKYDEDWTRRALWDRQYSEAWRPNVPSMLLELLSHQNLGDMRYGLDPKFRFLVARAIYKGIARFLSQGEGLPVVFHPLPPDHFGIIPLEDGKVRLQWQPVTDPLEPTAVPTYYKVYRDVNGTGFMEFMSVTDSFLVFEPENSGNVYQFRITACNIGGESFPSETLSMRLSGLKGMGLVVNAFDRISGPGIFDTGSMAGIEWWNDQGVEDGTGYITTGSQYDFDRSSPWLDDDSPGWGASHSESEGNPVPGNSRGFTINHGESLFGNNGYSWVSVSDEVFAQPEFDIHPYFAVSVLAGEEKAESNDPQGSAIFSPGMRSQLKRVADNGGNIFLSGSYVGTDFMTVGDTLARNFAAEVLKYRWTSGNATRKGDFYSTDYGLPWFQLHSAFNAGQSSDTYTVESPDILAPAGPGTFVPFRYASNHSAASVAWSGNYKVLVLGFPFEAIHDLSGMNQMGSQIMNFFEGNSPGSVFQPSTGDVYDHYGALVRTDPRRKVVHLIFSAHDTGEGFRTVLDVLDRYGIKASFFLTGHFLRQEHFRQIVHEMVERNHYVGPHSDNHLLYMPWENRDSLLVTHDMFKSDLRENLVELEKYGIKSKEVTWYLAPYEWYNQTIVNWTAREGMKLLNFTPGIGTQADYTTPDMGNYRSSDQLLEGIWRFESSDVHGLNGVIMLIHPGTETKREDKLYLRLEQIIQQLISKGYTFRRF
;
A
#
# COMPACT_ATOMS: atom_id res chain seq x y z
N MET A 1 -37.15 -25.16 47.11
CA MET A 1 -37.24 -26.60 47.45
C MET A 1 -38.10 -27.42 46.47
N ALA A 2 -38.06 -27.10 45.17
CA ALA A 2 -38.58 -27.95 44.08
C ALA A 2 -37.58 -28.06 42.90
N VAL A 3 -36.30 -27.74 43.15
CA VAL A 3 -35.22 -27.73 42.14
C VAL A 3 -34.21 -28.88 42.37
N SER A 4 -34.30 -29.57 43.51
CA SER A 4 -33.40 -30.69 43.87
C SER A 4 -33.83 -32.05 43.30
N ARG A 5 -34.98 -32.16 42.63
CA ARG A 5 -35.49 -33.44 42.08
C ARG A 5 -35.36 -33.60 40.56
N LEU A 6 -35.01 -32.54 39.82
CA LEU A 6 -34.73 -32.64 38.37
C LEU A 6 -33.26 -32.99 38.07
N PHE A 7 -32.34 -32.63 38.98
CA PHE A 7 -30.90 -32.92 38.83
C PHE A 7 -30.52 -34.40 38.96
N HIS A 8 -31.37 -35.21 39.60
CA HIS A 8 -31.11 -36.66 39.78
C HIS A 8 -31.56 -37.52 38.59
N ASN A 9 -32.55 -37.09 37.80
CA ASN A 9 -33.06 -37.88 36.67
C ASN A 9 -32.35 -37.60 35.34
N VAL A 10 -31.63 -36.47 35.21
CA VAL A 10 -30.85 -36.14 34.01
C VAL A 10 -29.42 -36.71 34.09
N CYS A 11 -28.85 -36.83 35.30
CA CYS A 11 -27.57 -37.52 35.50
C CYS A 11 -27.66 -39.03 35.24
N PHE A 12 -28.85 -39.63 35.39
CA PHE A 12 -29.05 -41.06 35.14
C PHE A 12 -29.17 -41.42 33.65
N ALA A 13 -29.63 -40.49 32.80
CA ALA A 13 -29.74 -40.74 31.36
C ALA A 13 -28.39 -40.56 30.62
N CYS A 14 -27.53 -39.65 31.06
CA CYS A 14 -26.20 -39.47 30.48
C CYS A 14 -25.20 -40.57 30.91
N LEU A 15 -25.37 -41.15 32.10
CA LEU A 15 -24.62 -42.34 32.50
C LEU A 15 -25.02 -43.59 31.72
N ILE A 16 -26.20 -43.66 31.10
CA ILE A 16 -26.65 -44.82 30.32
C ILE A 16 -26.06 -44.86 28.89
N MET A 17 -25.51 -43.77 28.35
CA MET A 17 -24.82 -43.83 27.05
C MET A 17 -23.31 -44.09 27.14
N PHE A 18 -22.69 -43.86 28.30
CA PHE A 18 -21.30 -44.27 28.54
C PHE A 18 -21.17 -45.62 29.29
N SER A 19 -22.20 -46.09 29.99
CA SER A 19 -22.18 -47.40 30.67
C SER A 19 -22.67 -48.59 29.81
N VAL A 20 -23.17 -48.37 28.59
CA VAL A 20 -23.51 -49.49 27.67
C VAL A 20 -22.27 -50.05 26.96
N ILE A 21 -21.12 -49.39 27.05
CA ILE A 21 -19.86 -49.91 26.51
C ILE A 21 -18.98 -50.56 27.61
N GLU A 22 -19.10 -50.16 28.87
CA GLU A 22 -18.33 -50.78 29.98
C GLU A 22 -19.11 -51.80 30.84
N SER A 23 -20.44 -51.91 30.75
CA SER A 23 -21.19 -52.94 31.51
C SER A 23 -21.51 -54.23 30.74
N LEU A 24 -20.97 -54.42 29.53
CA LEU A 24 -21.00 -55.72 28.84
C LEU A 24 -19.74 -56.56 29.07
N GLY A 25 -18.85 -56.14 29.97
CA GLY A 25 -17.74 -56.94 30.50
C GLY A 25 -18.17 -57.93 31.59
N GLN A 26 -19.17 -58.76 31.31
CA GLN A 26 -19.17 -60.11 31.86
C GLN A 26 -18.58 -61.02 30.78
N ASP A 27 -17.55 -61.79 31.13
CA ASP A 27 -16.89 -62.82 30.31
C ASP A 27 -17.91 -63.77 29.66
N LYS A 28 -18.54 -63.34 28.57
CA LYS A 28 -19.12 -64.22 27.57
C LYS A 28 -17.97 -64.62 26.66
N PRO A 29 -17.70 -65.93 26.48
CA PRO A 29 -16.65 -66.35 25.58
C PRO A 29 -16.92 -65.78 24.18
N GLU A 30 -15.93 -65.07 23.62
CA GLU A 30 -16.01 -64.54 22.26
C GLU A 30 -16.55 -65.63 21.32
N SER A 31 -17.64 -65.33 20.62
CA SER A 31 -18.28 -66.31 19.75
C SER A 31 -17.26 -66.82 18.72
N ARG A 32 -17.34 -68.11 18.37
CA ARG A 32 -16.47 -68.71 17.34
C ARG A 32 -16.51 -67.92 16.02
N GLU A 33 -17.63 -67.26 15.78
CA GLU A 33 -17.87 -66.40 14.64
C GLU A 33 -17.08 -65.08 14.73
N LEU A 34 -17.10 -64.41 15.88
CA LEU A 34 -16.33 -63.19 16.12
C LEU A 34 -14.82 -63.44 16.00
N ARG A 35 -14.29 -64.53 16.59
CA ARG A 35 -12.86 -64.90 16.47
C ARG A 35 -12.41 -65.13 15.02
N ARG A 36 -13.26 -65.77 14.20
CA ARG A 36 -12.99 -65.95 12.77
C ARG A 36 -13.00 -64.63 12.01
N LEU A 37 -13.94 -63.74 12.35
CA LEU A 37 -14.05 -62.42 11.73
C LEU A 37 -12.80 -61.58 12.04
N ILE A 38 -12.38 -61.53 13.31
CA ILE A 38 -11.14 -60.85 13.75
C ILE A 38 -9.93 -61.38 12.99
N HIS A 39 -9.78 -62.70 12.86
CA HIS A 39 -8.65 -63.28 12.15
C HIS A 39 -8.65 -62.91 10.66
N LYS A 40 -9.83 -62.91 10.02
CA LYS A 40 -9.97 -62.48 8.62
C LYS A 40 -9.61 -61.00 8.44
N THR A 41 -10.14 -60.12 9.27
CA THR A 41 -9.90 -58.66 9.12
C THR A 41 -8.45 -58.27 9.36
N LYS A 42 -7.72 -58.98 10.22
CA LYS A 42 -6.26 -58.78 10.40
C LYS A 42 -5.42 -59.00 9.14
N SER A 43 -5.92 -59.80 8.20
CA SER A 43 -5.24 -60.09 6.92
C SER A 43 -5.72 -59.22 5.75
N TRP A 44 -6.59 -58.24 6.00
CA TRP A 44 -7.05 -57.32 4.97
C TRP A 44 -5.94 -56.33 4.60
N GLU A 45 -5.78 -56.07 3.31
CA GLU A 45 -4.80 -55.12 2.78
C GLU A 45 -5.50 -53.82 2.33
N ASN A 46 -4.87 -52.68 2.65
CA ASN A 46 -5.39 -51.37 2.28
C ASN A 46 -5.39 -51.16 0.76
N THR A 47 -6.57 -50.96 0.18
CA THR A 47 -6.75 -50.64 -1.25
C THR A 47 -6.75 -49.15 -1.57
N LEU A 48 -6.52 -48.30 -0.57
CA LEU A 48 -6.40 -46.85 -0.67
C LEU A 48 -4.93 -46.45 -0.45
N SER A 49 -4.02 -47.08 -1.20
CA SER A 49 -2.57 -46.93 -1.01
C SER A 49 -2.06 -45.52 -1.31
N GLU A 50 -2.78 -44.77 -2.14
CA GLU A 50 -2.52 -43.36 -2.45
C GLU A 50 -2.64 -42.42 -1.22
N TRP A 51 -3.17 -42.92 -0.10
CA TRP A 51 -3.33 -42.18 1.17
C TRP A 51 -2.41 -42.68 2.29
N ASN A 52 -1.47 -43.58 2.01
CA ASN A 52 -0.59 -44.17 3.03
C ASN A 52 0.33 -43.14 3.71
N HIS A 53 0.61 -42.00 3.08
CA HIS A 53 1.37 -40.90 3.67
C HIS A 53 0.66 -40.23 4.86
N LEU A 54 -0.66 -40.39 4.99
CA LEU A 54 -1.44 -39.91 6.13
C LEU A 54 -1.40 -40.86 7.34
N GLY A 55 -0.74 -42.01 7.20
CA GLY A 55 -0.62 -43.04 8.22
C GLY A 55 -1.22 -44.39 7.78
N ARG A 56 -0.98 -45.43 8.58
CA ARG A 56 -1.45 -46.79 8.29
C ARG A 56 -2.97 -46.87 8.40
N ILE A 57 -3.64 -47.27 7.31
CA ILE A 57 -5.07 -47.59 7.28
C ILE A 57 -5.26 -49.09 7.52
N SER A 58 -5.83 -49.47 8.66
CA SER A 58 -6.11 -50.87 9.03
C SER A 58 -7.46 -51.04 9.73
N ILE A 59 -7.98 -52.27 9.72
CA ILE A 59 -9.11 -52.66 10.57
C ILE A 59 -8.54 -53.07 11.94
N ASP A 60 -8.79 -52.25 12.95
CA ASP A 60 -8.26 -52.40 14.30
C ASP A 60 -9.09 -53.41 15.11
N SER A 61 -10.41 -53.32 15.02
CA SER A 61 -11.34 -54.23 15.72
C SER A 61 -12.66 -54.40 14.98
N VAL A 62 -13.48 -55.35 15.41
CA VAL A 62 -14.77 -55.67 14.79
C VAL A 62 -15.82 -56.02 15.86
N ALA A 63 -17.08 -55.71 15.58
CA ALA A 63 -18.22 -56.12 16.40
C ALA A 63 -19.39 -56.60 15.53
N ILE A 64 -20.19 -57.54 16.06
CA ILE A 64 -21.41 -58.04 15.42
C ILE A 64 -22.59 -57.52 16.24
N ARG A 65 -23.51 -56.83 15.57
CA ARG A 65 -24.78 -56.42 16.18
C ARG A 65 -25.86 -57.43 15.83
N GLU A 66 -26.13 -58.33 16.78
CA GLU A 66 -27.09 -59.43 16.63
C GLU A 66 -28.54 -58.94 16.42
N ASP A 67 -28.85 -57.73 16.89
CA ASP A 67 -30.17 -57.09 16.78
C ASP A 67 -30.50 -56.55 15.38
N SER A 68 -29.49 -56.31 14.54
CA SER A 68 -29.61 -55.56 13.28
C SER A 68 -28.93 -56.24 12.08
N ASP A 69 -28.44 -57.48 12.25
CA ASP A 69 -27.67 -58.23 11.25
C ASP A 69 -26.56 -57.38 10.60
N SER A 70 -25.86 -56.59 11.44
CA SER A 70 -24.86 -55.62 11.00
C SER A 70 -23.47 -55.87 11.59
N LEU A 71 -22.45 -55.65 10.77
CA LEU A 71 -21.03 -55.73 11.13
C LEU A 71 -20.49 -54.32 11.31
N LEU A 72 -19.91 -54.04 12.48
CA LEU A 72 -19.17 -52.82 12.75
C LEU A 72 -17.68 -53.14 12.59
N LEU A 73 -17.00 -52.45 11.67
CA LEU A 73 -15.56 -52.55 11.50
C LEU A 73 -14.94 -51.22 11.95
N PHE A 74 -14.09 -51.28 12.97
CA PHE A 74 -13.40 -50.12 13.51
C PHE A 74 -12.06 -49.99 12.80
N PHE A 75 -11.90 -48.90 12.06
CA PHE A 75 -10.69 -48.56 11.34
C PHE A 75 -9.80 -47.61 12.15
N SER A 76 -8.51 -47.71 11.89
CA SER A 76 -7.50 -46.78 12.37
C SER A 76 -7.82 -45.34 11.95
N ARG A 77 -7.50 -44.39 12.84
CA ARG A 77 -7.76 -42.94 12.67
C ARG A 77 -7.34 -42.34 11.32
N PRO A 78 -6.23 -42.74 10.65
CA PRO A 78 -5.88 -42.18 9.33
C PRO A 78 -7.01 -42.23 8.30
N LEU A 79 -7.94 -43.20 8.38
CA LEU A 79 -9.09 -43.24 7.48
C LEU A 79 -9.99 -41.99 7.58
N SER A 80 -10.10 -41.34 8.74
CA SER A 80 -10.92 -40.12 8.89
C SER A 80 -10.29 -38.87 8.28
N TYR A 81 -8.98 -38.92 7.97
CA TYR A 81 -8.21 -37.78 7.45
C TYR A 81 -8.39 -37.55 5.94
N LEU A 82 -9.00 -38.51 5.24
CA LEU A 82 -9.14 -38.47 3.79
C LEU A 82 -10.26 -37.51 3.34
N PRO A 83 -10.16 -36.91 2.14
CA PRO A 83 -11.30 -36.28 1.48
C PRO A 83 -12.28 -37.38 1.02
N THR A 84 -13.22 -37.75 1.88
CA THR A 84 -14.14 -38.86 1.64
C THR A 84 -15.13 -38.53 0.52
N ARG A 85 -15.28 -39.44 -0.45
CA ARG A 85 -16.25 -39.39 -1.56
C ARG A 85 -17.02 -40.71 -1.63
N GLU A 86 -18.16 -40.72 -2.32
CA GLU A 86 -18.95 -41.95 -2.55
C GLU A 86 -18.13 -43.04 -3.25
N GLU A 87 -17.24 -42.66 -4.17
CA GLU A 87 -16.33 -43.58 -4.85
C GLU A 87 -15.33 -44.22 -3.88
N THR A 88 -14.66 -43.42 -3.04
CA THR A 88 -13.71 -43.90 -2.03
C THR A 88 -14.39 -44.85 -1.05
N PHE A 89 -15.61 -44.52 -0.61
CA PHE A 89 -16.43 -45.39 0.23
C PHE A 89 -16.75 -46.72 -0.48
N SER A 90 -17.19 -46.66 -1.74
CA SER A 90 -17.55 -47.85 -2.52
C SER A 90 -16.35 -48.76 -2.82
N ARG A 91 -15.18 -48.18 -3.09
CA ARG A 91 -13.90 -48.91 -3.26
C ARG A 91 -13.53 -49.65 -1.97
N LEU A 92 -13.58 -48.96 -0.82
CA LEU A 92 -13.32 -49.57 0.48
C LEU A 92 -14.34 -50.68 0.79
N GLU A 93 -15.62 -50.42 0.55
CA GLU A 93 -16.69 -51.40 0.80
C GLU A 93 -16.52 -52.66 -0.04
N THR A 94 -16.26 -52.50 -1.33
CA THR A 94 -16.05 -53.61 -2.26
C THR A 94 -14.85 -54.45 -1.86
N SER A 95 -13.74 -53.80 -1.52
CA SER A 95 -12.51 -54.44 -1.03
C SER A 95 -12.79 -55.30 0.21
N VAL A 96 -13.39 -54.70 1.24
CA VAL A 96 -13.72 -55.38 2.49
C VAL A 96 -14.71 -56.53 2.26
N ARG A 97 -15.78 -56.31 1.48
CA ARG A 97 -16.77 -57.35 1.18
C ARG A 97 -16.17 -58.53 0.43
N SER A 98 -15.29 -58.27 -0.54
CA SER A 98 -14.56 -59.30 -1.27
C SER A 98 -13.71 -60.14 -0.30
N HIS A 99 -12.97 -59.48 0.58
CA HIS A 99 -12.09 -60.13 1.57
C HIS A 99 -12.85 -60.96 2.62
N LEU A 100 -13.97 -60.47 3.12
CA LEU A 100 -14.80 -61.19 4.10
C LEU A 100 -15.45 -62.45 3.49
N GLY A 101 -15.79 -62.41 2.21
CA GLY A 101 -16.30 -63.53 1.42
C GLY A 101 -17.81 -63.80 1.60
N ARG A 102 -18.31 -64.87 0.95
CA ARG A 102 -19.75 -65.16 0.77
C ARG A 102 -20.58 -65.18 2.07
N ARG A 103 -19.99 -65.61 3.19
CA ARG A 103 -20.67 -65.74 4.49
C ARG A 103 -21.20 -64.42 5.03
N TYR A 104 -20.46 -63.34 4.85
CA TYR A 104 -20.81 -62.01 5.38
C TYR A 104 -21.42 -61.09 4.32
N ARG A 105 -21.68 -61.61 3.11
CA ARG A 105 -22.14 -60.82 1.96
C ARG A 105 -23.47 -60.12 2.20
N LYS A 106 -24.36 -60.72 2.98
CA LYS A 106 -25.71 -60.21 3.27
C LYS A 106 -25.77 -59.26 4.47
N HIS A 107 -24.71 -59.18 5.29
CA HIS A 107 -24.71 -58.28 6.44
C HIS A 107 -24.58 -56.83 5.96
N ALA A 108 -25.27 -55.93 6.64
CA ALA A 108 -24.98 -54.50 6.56
C ALA A 108 -23.60 -54.27 7.19
N ILE A 109 -22.70 -53.53 6.53
CA ILE A 109 -21.37 -53.25 7.06
C ILE A 109 -21.26 -51.74 7.31
N ARG A 110 -20.82 -51.36 8.51
CA ARG A 110 -20.51 -49.98 8.87
C ARG A 110 -19.02 -49.85 9.15
N PHE A 111 -18.41 -48.83 8.59
CA PHE A 111 -17.00 -48.49 8.81
C PHE A 111 -16.94 -47.35 9.81
N LEU A 112 -16.38 -47.60 10.99
CA LEU A 112 -16.24 -46.61 12.04
C LEU A 112 -14.78 -46.17 12.11
N THR A 113 -14.51 -44.88 12.03
CA THR A 113 -13.17 -44.28 12.23
C THR A 113 -13.29 -43.01 13.05
N ASP A 114 -12.41 -42.84 14.04
CA ASP A 114 -12.38 -41.68 14.93
C ASP A 114 -13.76 -41.35 15.55
N GLY A 115 -14.49 -42.40 15.95
CA GLY A 115 -15.81 -42.31 16.55
C GLY A 115 -16.97 -42.01 15.60
N LYS A 116 -16.73 -41.95 14.28
CA LYS A 116 -17.72 -41.56 13.26
C LYS A 116 -17.89 -42.64 12.19
N ASP A 117 -19.06 -42.71 11.59
CA ASP A 117 -19.26 -43.53 10.40
C ASP A 117 -18.52 -42.89 9.21
N PHE A 118 -17.71 -43.68 8.49
CA PHE A 118 -16.95 -43.21 7.35
C PHE A 118 -17.87 -42.63 6.27
N ARG A 119 -19.08 -43.17 6.13
CA ARG A 119 -20.09 -42.65 5.19
C ARG A 119 -20.56 -41.24 5.55
N ASP A 120 -20.64 -40.94 6.84
CA ASP A 120 -21.06 -39.63 7.34
C ASP A 120 -19.98 -38.57 7.08
N LEU A 121 -18.75 -38.96 6.79
CA LEU A 121 -17.67 -38.02 6.47
C LEU A 121 -17.75 -37.46 5.04
N ILE A 122 -18.66 -37.94 4.18
CA ILE A 122 -18.82 -37.37 2.83
C ILE A 122 -19.49 -35.99 2.95
N PRO A 123 -18.87 -34.90 2.46
CA PRO A 123 -19.50 -33.58 2.47
C PRO A 123 -20.78 -33.58 1.63
N ASN A 124 -21.76 -32.75 2.01
CA ASN A 124 -23.02 -32.66 1.27
C ASN A 124 -22.82 -32.40 -0.23
N LEU A 125 -21.75 -31.71 -0.65
CA LEU A 125 -21.53 -31.35 -2.06
C LEU A 125 -21.20 -32.56 -2.92
N TYR A 126 -20.66 -33.61 -2.28
CA TYR A 126 -20.23 -34.84 -2.94
C TYR A 126 -21.17 -36.02 -2.64
N ARG A 127 -22.37 -35.74 -2.13
CA ARG A 127 -23.45 -36.72 -1.94
C ARG A 127 -24.37 -36.70 -3.17
N ASN A 128 -24.13 -37.63 -4.08
CA ASN A 128 -24.88 -37.77 -5.34
C ASN A 128 -25.97 -38.84 -5.22
N GLN A 129 -25.62 -40.01 -4.69
CA GLN A 129 -26.53 -41.14 -4.47
C GLN A 129 -27.07 -41.17 -3.04
N ILE A 130 -26.30 -40.65 -2.09
CA ILE A 130 -26.69 -40.57 -0.68
C ILE A 130 -27.50 -39.29 -0.44
N PRO A 131 -28.60 -39.33 0.33
CA PRO A 131 -29.32 -38.11 0.71
C PRO A 131 -28.44 -37.12 1.47
N ALA A 132 -28.62 -35.82 1.20
CA ALA A 132 -27.94 -34.75 1.93
C ALA A 132 -28.30 -34.76 3.42
N ASP A 133 -27.30 -34.55 4.27
CA ASP A 133 -27.46 -34.36 5.71
C ASP A 133 -27.90 -32.91 5.98
N THR A 134 -29.18 -32.74 6.29
CA THR A 134 -29.78 -31.42 6.51
C THR A 134 -29.27 -30.74 7.78
N SER A 135 -28.68 -31.47 8.73
CA SER A 135 -28.17 -30.91 10.00
C SER A 135 -26.91 -30.05 9.81
N ARG A 136 -26.23 -30.18 8.66
CA ARG A 136 -24.99 -29.43 8.34
C ARG A 136 -25.22 -28.18 7.50
N ARG A 137 -26.47 -27.90 7.12
CA ARG A 137 -26.77 -26.78 6.22
C ARG A 137 -26.67 -25.46 6.98
N VAL A 138 -25.92 -24.52 6.44
CA VAL A 138 -26.05 -23.10 6.81
C VAL A 138 -27.46 -22.66 6.43
N GLY A 139 -28.18 -22.00 7.34
CA GLY A 139 -29.58 -21.59 7.14
C GLY A 139 -29.75 -20.67 5.91
N GLN A 140 -30.98 -20.51 5.42
CA GLN A 140 -31.31 -19.62 4.30
C GLN A 140 -31.15 -18.14 4.70
N VAL A 141 -30.58 -17.33 3.80
CA VAL A 141 -30.14 -15.94 4.09
C VAL A 141 -30.79 -14.88 3.19
N THR A 142 -31.75 -15.25 2.36
CA THR A 142 -32.36 -14.39 1.32
C THR A 142 -33.07 -13.12 1.82
N SER A 143 -33.19 -12.87 3.13
CA SER A 143 -33.90 -11.71 3.70
C SER A 143 -33.10 -10.87 4.70
N ARG A 144 -31.76 -11.00 4.77
CA ARG A 144 -30.94 -10.18 5.69
C ARG A 144 -30.74 -8.77 5.15
N ASN A 145 -30.73 -7.78 6.05
CA ASN A 145 -30.32 -6.42 5.77
C ASN A 145 -28.84 -6.25 6.17
N PRO A 146 -27.88 -6.08 5.23
CA PRO A 146 -26.45 -6.00 5.53
C PRO A 146 -26.08 -4.90 6.53
N LEU A 147 -24.95 -5.09 7.23
CA LEU A 147 -24.39 -4.14 8.18
C LEU A 147 -24.06 -2.80 7.51
N VAL A 148 -23.46 -2.86 6.31
CA VAL A 148 -23.17 -1.69 5.47
C VAL A 148 -23.57 -2.01 4.03
N ARG A 149 -24.23 -1.06 3.36
CA ARG A 149 -24.53 -1.09 1.92
C ARG A 149 -24.04 0.21 1.29
N LYS A 150 -23.26 0.13 0.23
CA LYS A 150 -22.97 1.25 -0.67
C LYS A 150 -24.15 1.51 -1.61
N GLU A 151 -24.55 2.77 -1.78
CA GLU A 151 -25.55 3.15 -2.79
C GLU A 151 -24.92 3.27 -4.19
N GLY A 152 -25.77 3.22 -5.23
CA GLY A 152 -25.33 3.40 -6.61
C GLY A 152 -24.59 2.20 -7.21
N ILE A 153 -24.50 1.06 -6.50
CA ILE A 153 -23.91 -0.18 -7.01
C ILE A 153 -24.95 -1.30 -7.12
N SER A 154 -24.72 -2.21 -8.07
CA SER A 154 -25.47 -3.47 -8.18
C SER A 154 -24.78 -4.56 -7.35
N TYR A 155 -25.57 -5.31 -6.57
CA TYR A 155 -25.07 -6.40 -5.74
C TYR A 155 -25.16 -7.76 -6.45
N PRO A 156 -24.20 -8.68 -6.24
CA PRO A 156 -24.24 -10.01 -6.84
C PRO A 156 -25.43 -10.85 -6.36
N THR A 157 -26.09 -11.56 -7.27
CA THR A 157 -27.27 -12.39 -6.95
C THR A 157 -26.94 -13.88 -6.81
N GLN A 158 -25.81 -14.33 -7.36
CA GLN A 158 -25.29 -15.71 -7.22
C GLN A 158 -23.84 -15.75 -6.68
N GLY A 159 -23.42 -14.65 -6.04
CA GLY A 159 -22.17 -14.54 -5.28
C GLY A 159 -22.37 -14.83 -3.79
N LEU A 160 -21.82 -13.95 -2.95
CA LEU A 160 -21.81 -14.01 -1.49
C LEU A 160 -22.60 -12.88 -0.81
N TYR A 161 -23.48 -12.20 -1.54
CA TYR A 161 -24.31 -11.14 -0.96
C TYR A 161 -25.12 -11.65 0.26
N ASN A 162 -25.22 -10.81 1.30
CA ASN A 162 -25.81 -11.11 2.62
C ASN A 162 -25.06 -12.14 3.49
N ARG A 163 -23.88 -12.61 3.08
CA ARG A 163 -23.04 -13.51 3.89
C ARG A 163 -22.11 -12.73 4.79
N TYR A 164 -21.92 -13.22 6.02
CA TYR A 164 -20.96 -12.68 6.98
C TYR A 164 -19.86 -13.68 7.22
N ILE A 165 -18.62 -13.26 6.96
CA ILE A 165 -17.44 -14.11 7.08
C ILE A 165 -16.52 -13.46 8.11
N ALA A 166 -16.24 -14.19 9.18
CA ALA A 166 -15.16 -13.83 10.09
C ALA A 166 -13.89 -14.52 9.60
N LEU A 167 -12.83 -13.77 9.38
CA LEU A 167 -11.54 -14.35 9.00
C LEU A 167 -10.41 -13.56 9.60
N TRP A 168 -9.25 -14.20 9.74
CA TRP A 168 -8.05 -13.52 10.19
C TRP A 168 -6.79 -14.14 9.57
N PRO A 169 -5.75 -13.30 9.34
CA PRO A 169 -4.37 -13.79 9.25
C PRO A 169 -3.97 -14.44 10.59
N SER A 170 -2.79 -15.05 10.67
CA SER A 170 -2.31 -15.81 11.84
C SER A 170 -2.22 -14.96 13.13
N HIS A 171 -1.07 -14.89 13.78
CA HIS A 171 -0.92 -14.16 15.03
C HIS A 171 -0.59 -12.67 14.77
N GLY A 172 0.18 -12.07 15.65
CA GLY A 172 0.58 -10.67 15.56
C GLY A 172 1.59 -10.33 16.65
N TRP A 173 2.11 -9.11 16.58
CA TRP A 173 3.05 -8.57 17.57
C TRP A 173 2.38 -8.54 18.94
N TYR A 174 3.01 -9.18 19.93
CA TYR A 174 2.45 -9.35 21.27
C TYR A 174 3.45 -9.03 22.37
N TYR A 175 2.95 -8.84 23.59
CA TYR A 175 3.75 -8.51 24.76
C TYR A 175 4.04 -9.76 25.60
N GLU A 176 5.31 -10.17 25.62
CA GLU A 176 5.80 -11.29 26.43
C GLU A 176 6.13 -10.80 27.85
N SER A 177 5.26 -11.14 28.80
CA SER A 177 5.34 -10.66 30.18
C SER A 177 6.57 -11.16 30.94
N LYS A 178 7.09 -12.35 30.61
CA LYS A 178 8.29 -12.91 31.27
C LYS A 178 9.56 -12.20 30.85
N LEU A 179 9.62 -11.75 29.59
CA LEU A 179 10.76 -11.05 29.01
C LEU A 179 10.62 -9.52 29.08
N ASP A 180 9.47 -9.01 29.53
CA ASP A 180 9.16 -7.58 29.66
C ASP A 180 9.37 -6.80 28.35
N ARG A 181 8.99 -7.42 27.22
CA ARG A 181 9.17 -6.86 25.87
C ARG A 181 8.02 -7.22 24.94
N TRP A 182 7.92 -6.49 23.85
CA TRP A 182 7.11 -6.90 22.72
C TRP A 182 7.93 -7.75 21.75
N GLU A 183 7.32 -8.77 21.15
CA GLU A 183 7.96 -9.69 20.21
C GLU A 183 6.97 -10.31 19.22
N TRP A 184 7.53 -10.95 18.19
CA TRP A 184 6.79 -11.82 17.28
C TRP A 184 6.59 -13.17 17.96
N GLN A 185 5.53 -13.87 17.59
CA GLN A 185 5.29 -15.22 18.06
C GLN A 185 6.18 -16.25 17.35
N ARG A 186 6.61 -15.94 16.12
CA ARG A 186 7.56 -16.77 15.36
C ARG A 186 8.86 -16.04 15.06
N ALA A 187 9.91 -16.81 14.80
CA ALA A 187 11.18 -16.26 14.36
C ALA A 187 11.13 -15.60 12.98
N ARG A 188 12.05 -14.66 12.76
CA ARG A 188 12.28 -14.01 11.46
C ARG A 188 13.10 -14.93 10.56
N LEU A 189 12.43 -15.53 9.58
CA LEU A 189 13.04 -16.46 8.65
C LEU A 189 12.73 -16.08 7.21
N PHE A 190 13.73 -16.20 6.33
CA PHE A 190 13.61 -16.00 4.89
C PHE A 190 12.96 -14.66 4.50
N GLY A 191 13.28 -13.61 5.25
CA GLY A 191 12.82 -12.23 5.05
C GLY A 191 11.41 -11.93 5.56
N THR A 192 10.77 -12.84 6.30
CA THR A 192 9.43 -12.59 6.87
C THR A 192 9.23 -13.30 8.21
N VAL A 193 8.01 -13.23 8.73
CA VAL A 193 7.52 -13.94 9.91
C VAL A 193 6.05 -14.30 9.67
N GLU A 194 5.59 -15.47 10.12
CA GLU A 194 4.20 -15.93 9.93
C GLU A 194 3.14 -14.87 10.29
N ASP A 195 3.39 -14.19 11.41
CA ASP A 195 2.52 -13.18 12.03
C ASP A 195 2.22 -11.99 11.10
N LEU A 196 3.10 -11.75 10.11
CA LEU A 196 2.96 -10.76 9.05
C LEU A 196 2.64 -11.40 7.71
N PHE A 197 3.31 -12.51 7.38
CA PHE A 197 3.28 -13.17 6.08
C PHE A 197 1.87 -13.49 5.59
N THR A 198 1.05 -14.08 6.46
CA THR A 198 -0.34 -14.47 6.11
C THR A 198 -1.22 -13.27 5.71
N ARG A 199 -0.88 -12.05 6.16
CA ARG A 199 -1.58 -10.81 5.78
C ARG A 199 -1.42 -10.50 4.29
N GLY A 200 -0.31 -10.92 3.69
CA GLY A 200 -0.06 -10.80 2.25
C GLY A 200 -1.01 -11.63 1.37
N PHE A 201 -1.71 -12.61 1.94
CA PHE A 201 -2.82 -13.31 1.27
C PHE A 201 -4.16 -12.68 1.60
N VAL A 202 -4.34 -12.33 2.87
CA VAL A 202 -5.64 -11.93 3.43
C VAL A 202 -6.05 -10.54 2.97
N LEU A 203 -5.21 -9.53 3.18
CA LEU A 203 -5.59 -8.13 2.97
C LEU A 203 -5.65 -7.71 1.50
N PRO A 204 -4.65 -8.01 0.63
CA PRO A 204 -4.70 -7.57 -0.76
C PRO A 204 -5.60 -8.44 -1.64
N TYR A 205 -5.85 -9.71 -1.28
CA TYR A 205 -6.54 -10.66 -2.15
C TYR A 205 -7.83 -11.25 -1.57
N LEU A 206 -7.74 -12.02 -0.47
CA LEU A 206 -8.88 -12.80 -0.01
C LEU A 206 -10.04 -11.92 0.47
N VAL A 207 -9.76 -10.89 1.28
CA VAL A 207 -10.80 -9.95 1.76
C VAL A 207 -11.47 -9.25 0.57
N PRO A 208 -10.75 -8.62 -0.38
CA PRO A 208 -11.37 -8.04 -1.56
C PRO A 208 -12.16 -9.02 -2.42
N MET A 209 -11.70 -10.26 -2.63
CA MET A 209 -12.46 -11.26 -3.41
C MET A 209 -13.81 -11.59 -2.79
N LEU A 210 -13.85 -11.72 -1.46
CA LEU A 210 -15.08 -11.99 -0.72
C LEU A 210 -16.02 -10.77 -0.75
N GLU A 211 -15.50 -9.56 -0.53
CA GLU A 211 -16.26 -8.31 -0.55
C GLU A 211 -16.79 -7.98 -1.96
N ASN A 212 -15.99 -8.18 -3.01
CA ASN A 212 -16.41 -8.00 -4.40
C ASN A 212 -17.45 -9.03 -4.86
N SER A 213 -17.54 -10.16 -4.16
CA SER A 213 -18.63 -11.13 -4.32
C SER A 213 -19.87 -10.78 -3.48
N GLY A 214 -19.83 -9.72 -2.68
CA GLY A 214 -20.94 -9.20 -1.87
C GLY A 214 -20.93 -9.59 -0.40
N ALA A 215 -19.91 -10.31 0.10
CA ALA A 215 -19.83 -10.68 1.51
C ALA A 215 -19.52 -9.46 2.41
N THR A 216 -19.99 -9.49 3.65
CA THR A 216 -19.46 -8.66 4.73
C THR A 216 -18.36 -9.42 5.45
N VAL A 217 -17.13 -8.90 5.41
CA VAL A 217 -15.96 -9.55 6.03
C VAL A 217 -15.56 -8.83 7.31
N MET A 218 -15.38 -9.59 8.38
CA MET A 218 -15.01 -9.08 9.71
C MET A 218 -13.63 -9.63 10.10
N LEU A 219 -12.76 -8.77 10.65
CA LEU A 219 -11.45 -9.14 11.15
C LEU A 219 -11.32 -8.76 12.64
N PRO A 220 -10.70 -9.59 13.49
CA PRO A 220 -10.38 -9.28 14.89
C PRO A 220 -9.08 -8.49 15.05
N VAL A 221 -8.53 -7.96 13.95
CA VAL A 221 -7.33 -7.15 13.86
C VAL A 221 -7.60 -5.93 12.97
N GLU A 222 -6.81 -4.87 13.11
CA GLU A 222 -6.90 -3.71 12.22
C GLU A 222 -6.55 -4.12 10.78
N ARG A 223 -7.33 -3.62 9.80
CA ARG A 223 -7.19 -3.95 8.37
C ARG A 223 -6.53 -2.84 7.57
N ASP A 224 -6.53 -1.60 8.05
CA ASP A 224 -5.91 -0.47 7.36
C ASP A 224 -4.42 -0.38 7.70
N THR A 225 -3.59 -0.35 6.67
CA THR A 225 -2.13 -0.25 6.80
C THR A 225 -1.65 1.19 6.98
N GLN A 226 -2.55 2.17 6.85
CA GLN A 226 -2.26 3.57 7.14
C GLN A 226 -1.93 3.76 8.64
N SER A 227 -0.69 4.12 8.93
CA SER A 227 -0.18 4.34 10.30
C SER A 227 -0.69 5.62 10.94
N ASP A 228 -1.15 6.58 10.15
CA ASP A 228 -1.81 7.78 10.66
C ASP A 228 -3.25 7.48 11.09
N GLU A 229 -3.70 8.16 12.16
CA GLU A 229 -5.07 8.07 12.65
C GLU A 229 -5.59 9.44 13.04
N VAL A 230 -6.80 9.73 12.56
CA VAL A 230 -7.54 10.94 12.91
C VAL A 230 -8.94 10.54 13.38
N ILE A 231 -9.34 11.07 14.54
CA ILE A 231 -10.64 10.79 15.13
C ILE A 231 -11.43 12.10 15.26
N ALA A 232 -12.62 12.12 14.70
CA ALA A 232 -13.62 13.15 14.91
C ALA A 232 -14.69 12.60 15.87
N ASP A 233 -14.72 13.15 17.08
CA ASP A 233 -15.51 12.66 18.21
C ASP A 233 -16.14 13.85 18.97
N ILE A 234 -17.34 13.64 19.50
CA ILE A 234 -18.14 14.61 20.24
C ILE A 234 -17.49 14.96 21.59
N ASP A 235 -16.81 14.01 22.26
CA ASP A 235 -16.14 14.27 23.54
C ASP A 235 -14.79 15.00 23.39
N GLY A 236 -14.17 14.89 22.21
CA GLY A 236 -12.88 15.51 21.90
C GLY A 236 -12.22 14.88 20.69
N SER A 237 -11.89 15.67 19.69
CA SER A 237 -11.32 15.22 18.42
C SER A 237 -9.78 15.30 18.39
N SER A 238 -9.14 14.55 17.48
CA SER A 238 -7.72 14.71 17.15
C SER A 238 -7.41 16.16 16.73
N PRO A 239 -6.15 16.64 16.86
CA PRO A 239 -5.78 17.99 16.44
C PRO A 239 -6.20 18.29 14.99
N GLY A 240 -6.99 19.35 14.81
CA GLY A 240 -7.51 19.78 13.49
C GLY A 240 -8.81 19.10 13.05
N ALA A 241 -9.18 17.96 13.65
CA ALA A 241 -10.48 17.33 13.44
C ALA A 241 -11.57 17.99 14.29
N VAL A 242 -12.79 18.04 13.76
CA VAL A 242 -13.95 18.65 14.44
C VAL A 242 -15.25 17.95 14.08
N VAL A 243 -16.20 17.96 15.01
CA VAL A 243 -17.61 17.59 14.75
C VAL A 243 -18.44 18.87 14.65
N VAL A 244 -19.10 19.08 13.51
CA VAL A 244 -19.97 20.22 13.25
C VAL A 244 -21.42 19.78 13.32
N THR A 245 -22.16 20.28 14.31
CA THR A 245 -23.57 19.96 14.56
C THR A 245 -24.30 21.10 15.28
N ASP A 246 -25.62 21.14 15.19
CA ASP A 246 -26.46 21.95 16.09
C ASP A 246 -26.48 21.32 17.49
N THR A 247 -25.86 22.00 18.46
CA THR A 247 -25.77 21.54 19.85
C THR A 247 -27.13 21.28 20.51
N SER A 248 -28.22 21.89 20.02
CA SER A 248 -29.57 21.63 20.53
C SER A 248 -30.05 20.21 20.20
N LEU A 249 -29.60 19.62 19.09
CA LEU A 249 -29.92 18.24 18.71
C LEU A 249 -29.35 17.25 19.73
N LEU A 250 -28.09 17.43 20.12
CA LEU A 250 -27.43 16.57 21.10
C LEU A 250 -28.01 16.73 22.51
N LYS A 251 -28.34 17.96 22.91
CA LYS A 251 -28.97 18.25 24.22
C LYS A 251 -30.35 17.63 24.38
N ASN A 252 -31.12 17.53 23.29
CA ASN A 252 -32.44 16.93 23.28
C ASN A 252 -32.41 15.40 23.08
N GLY A 253 -31.27 14.85 22.67
CA GLY A 253 -31.05 13.40 22.57
C GLY A 253 -30.80 12.74 23.92
N LEU A 254 -30.92 11.41 23.96
CA LEU A 254 -30.55 10.64 25.15
C LEU A 254 -29.04 10.38 25.12
N SER A 255 -28.30 10.93 26.09
CA SER A 255 -26.89 10.63 26.28
C SER A 255 -26.71 9.22 26.86
N VAL A 256 -25.76 8.48 26.28
CA VAL A 256 -25.39 7.11 26.64
C VAL A 256 -23.86 6.99 26.62
N LYS A 257 -23.32 5.83 27.02
CA LYS A 257 -21.87 5.59 26.89
C LYS A 257 -21.46 5.54 25.41
N GLY A 258 -20.30 6.13 25.11
CA GLY A 258 -19.71 6.18 23.76
C GLY A 258 -18.20 6.10 23.80
N PHE A 259 -17.59 6.30 22.64
CA PHE A 259 -16.15 6.27 22.43
C PHE A 259 -15.46 7.46 23.12
N LEU A 260 -14.22 7.26 23.56
CA LEU A 260 -13.35 8.33 24.01
C LEU A 260 -11.92 8.05 23.57
N TYR A 261 -11.35 8.96 22.78
CA TYR A 261 -9.95 8.89 22.38
C TYR A 261 -8.99 9.14 23.55
N ARG A 262 -7.93 8.33 23.63
CA ARG A 262 -6.75 8.56 24.50
C ARG A 262 -5.48 8.19 23.75
N SER A 263 -4.38 8.84 24.15
CA SER A 263 -3.05 8.49 23.64
C SER A 263 -2.61 7.08 24.05
N LEU A 264 -3.05 6.61 25.22
CA LEU A 264 -2.82 5.25 25.70
C LEU A 264 -4.06 4.73 26.44
N TYR A 265 -4.34 3.44 26.26
CA TYR A 265 -5.31 2.67 27.04
C TYR A 265 -4.59 1.62 27.90
N TYR A 266 -5.14 1.35 29.07
CA TYR A 266 -4.58 0.43 30.05
C TYR A 266 -5.46 -0.81 30.20
N PRO A 267 -4.96 -1.92 30.76
CA PRO A 267 -5.75 -3.12 31.00
C PRO A 267 -7.04 -2.80 31.79
N GLY A 268 -8.18 -3.27 31.28
CA GLY A 268 -9.51 -2.98 31.84
C GLY A 268 -10.19 -1.74 31.26
N ASP A 269 -9.48 -0.87 30.54
CA ASP A 269 -10.10 0.22 29.79
C ASP A 269 -10.90 -0.34 28.60
N ASN A 270 -12.12 0.18 28.43
CA ASN A 270 -12.93 -0.02 27.24
C ASN A 270 -13.26 1.35 26.65
N PRO A 271 -12.68 1.73 25.50
CA PRO A 271 -12.84 3.08 24.93
C PRO A 271 -14.31 3.48 24.72
N PHE A 272 -15.18 2.53 24.38
CA PHE A 272 -16.60 2.74 24.10
C PHE A 272 -17.50 2.79 25.35
N LEU A 273 -16.91 2.68 26.54
CA LEU A 273 -17.59 2.85 27.83
C LEU A 273 -17.12 4.09 28.60
N MET A 274 -16.21 4.87 28.02
CA MET A 274 -15.50 5.96 28.69
C MET A 274 -15.96 7.35 28.26
N GLY A 275 -16.52 7.49 27.06
CA GLY A 275 -17.07 8.74 26.53
C GLY A 275 -18.59 8.73 26.44
N THR A 276 -19.12 9.53 25.53
CA THR A 276 -20.51 9.94 25.41
C THR A 276 -21.03 9.77 23.99
N GLY A 277 -21.92 8.78 23.82
CA GLY A 277 -22.74 8.64 22.62
C GLY A 277 -24.10 9.32 22.80
N HIS A 278 -24.79 9.58 21.70
CA HIS A 278 -26.14 10.14 21.72
C HIS A 278 -27.11 9.30 20.89
N LEU A 279 -28.32 9.11 21.41
CA LEU A 279 -29.46 8.55 20.68
C LEU A 279 -30.46 9.66 20.40
N VAL A 280 -30.70 9.95 19.11
CA VAL A 280 -31.67 10.95 18.67
C VAL A 280 -32.81 10.29 17.90
N GLU A 281 -34.03 10.82 17.99
CA GLU A 281 -35.15 10.31 17.19
C GLU A 281 -34.96 10.69 15.72
N ALA A 282 -35.17 9.72 14.83
CA ALA A 282 -35.15 9.94 13.39
C ALA A 282 -36.32 10.84 12.97
N ARG A 283 -36.08 11.75 12.03
CA ARG A 283 -37.09 12.71 11.55
C ARG A 283 -37.46 12.45 10.09
N ILE A 284 -38.71 12.76 9.73
CA ILE A 284 -39.18 12.68 8.34
C ILE A 284 -38.62 13.85 7.52
N GLU A 285 -38.60 15.04 8.11
CA GLU A 285 -38.16 16.26 7.42
C GLU A 285 -36.62 16.37 7.40
N PRO A 286 -36.03 16.91 6.31
CA PRO A 286 -34.59 17.13 6.24
C PRO A 286 -34.12 18.08 7.35
N ILE A 287 -33.24 17.60 8.20
CA ILE A 287 -32.51 18.44 9.17
C ILE A 287 -31.03 18.48 8.79
N THR A 288 -30.33 19.53 9.25
CA THR A 288 -28.90 19.69 9.01
C THR A 288 -28.14 18.44 9.43
N PRO A 289 -27.42 17.77 8.52
CA PRO A 289 -26.59 16.60 8.85
C PRO A 289 -25.49 16.95 9.85
N ILE A 290 -25.02 15.95 10.59
CA ILE A 290 -23.82 16.07 11.42
C ILE A 290 -22.60 15.85 10.53
N PHE A 291 -21.62 16.76 10.58
CA PHE A 291 -20.42 16.66 9.77
C PHE A 291 -19.18 16.39 10.62
N PHE A 292 -18.52 15.26 10.36
CA PHE A 292 -17.27 14.84 10.97
C PHE A 292 -16.12 15.21 10.02
N HIS A 293 -15.39 16.27 10.36
CA HIS A 293 -14.29 16.79 9.55
C HIS A 293 -12.94 16.29 10.11
N PRO A 294 -12.09 15.63 9.31
CA PRO A 294 -10.80 15.10 9.77
C PRO A 294 -9.70 16.17 9.91
N GLY A 295 -9.93 17.39 9.44
CA GLY A 295 -8.85 18.38 9.33
C GLY A 295 -8.15 18.26 7.97
N SER A 296 -6.85 18.52 7.92
CA SER A 296 -6.04 18.39 6.70
C SER A 296 -5.36 17.02 6.71
N ILE A 297 -5.87 16.09 5.91
CA ILE A 297 -5.28 14.76 5.68
C ILE A 297 -5.11 14.53 4.18
N GLU A 298 -4.09 13.75 3.81
CA GLU A 298 -3.76 13.45 2.41
C GLU A 298 -3.34 12.00 2.26
N GLY A 299 -3.89 11.33 1.24
CA GLY A 299 -3.63 9.92 0.95
C GLY A 299 -4.86 9.04 1.12
N GLU A 300 -4.65 7.72 1.13
CA GLU A 300 -5.71 6.73 1.23
C GLU A 300 -5.96 6.31 2.69
N TYR A 301 -7.15 6.60 3.20
CA TYR A 301 -7.56 6.28 4.58
C TYR A 301 -8.78 5.37 4.59
N ALA A 302 -8.77 4.33 5.41
CA ALA A 302 -10.00 3.65 5.81
C ALA A 302 -10.86 4.58 6.66
N VAL A 303 -12.17 4.55 6.42
CA VAL A 303 -13.15 5.32 7.20
C VAL A 303 -13.99 4.36 8.02
N TYR A 304 -14.04 4.61 9.33
CA TYR A 304 -14.83 3.86 10.30
C TYR A 304 -15.82 4.76 11.02
N VAL A 305 -16.99 4.24 11.33
CA VAL A 305 -18.00 4.93 12.14
C VAL A 305 -18.31 4.13 13.41
N SER A 306 -18.65 4.84 14.48
CA SER A 306 -19.19 4.28 15.72
C SER A 306 -20.58 4.83 16.01
N TYR A 307 -21.38 4.06 16.74
CA TYR A 307 -22.66 4.49 17.28
C TYR A 307 -23.05 3.62 18.49
N PRO A 308 -23.82 4.15 19.46
CA PRO A 308 -24.35 3.36 20.56
C PRO A 308 -25.49 2.43 20.11
N TYR A 309 -25.61 1.28 20.75
CA TYR A 309 -26.72 0.36 20.52
C TYR A 309 -28.00 0.77 21.27
N SER A 310 -29.13 0.70 20.59
CA SER A 310 -30.48 0.73 21.18
C SER A 310 -31.40 -0.19 20.39
N GLY A 311 -32.31 -0.90 21.07
CA GLY A 311 -33.32 -1.75 20.41
C GLY A 311 -34.29 -0.98 19.49
N ARG A 312 -34.27 0.36 19.54
CA ARG A 312 -35.04 1.23 18.63
C ARG A 312 -34.22 1.78 17.46
N ASN A 313 -32.95 1.42 17.32
CA ASN A 313 -32.10 1.96 16.25
C ASN A 313 -32.67 1.66 14.86
N SER A 314 -32.44 2.60 13.94
CA SER A 314 -32.71 2.42 12.52
C SER A 314 -31.73 1.41 11.91
N ASP A 315 -32.22 0.57 11.01
CA ASP A 315 -31.43 -0.36 10.21
C ASP A 315 -31.01 0.21 8.83
N ASP A 316 -31.25 1.51 8.65
CA ASP A 316 -31.09 2.20 7.37
C ASP A 316 -30.62 3.66 7.56
N VAL A 317 -29.50 3.84 8.28
CA VAL A 317 -28.91 5.17 8.54
C VAL A 317 -27.95 5.55 7.41
N ILE A 318 -28.06 6.78 6.90
CA ILE A 318 -27.26 7.23 5.76
C ILE A 318 -26.01 7.97 6.23
N TYR A 319 -24.85 7.54 5.74
CA TYR A 319 -23.56 8.21 5.87
C TYR A 319 -23.03 8.58 4.47
N THR A 320 -22.61 9.83 4.26
CA THR A 320 -21.93 10.25 3.03
C THR A 320 -20.47 10.56 3.33
N VAL A 321 -19.55 9.78 2.76
CA VAL A 321 -18.12 10.10 2.79
C VAL A 321 -17.81 11.05 1.64
N ILE A 322 -17.43 12.28 1.97
CA ILE A 322 -16.96 13.28 1.01
C ILE A 322 -15.44 13.19 0.96
N HIS A 323 -14.92 12.75 -0.18
CA HIS A 323 -13.51 12.48 -0.43
C HIS A 323 -13.03 13.24 -1.67
N ALA A 324 -11.74 13.17 -2.01
CA ALA A 324 -11.15 13.99 -3.08
C ALA A 324 -11.86 13.79 -4.44
N ALA A 325 -12.25 12.55 -4.76
CA ALA A 325 -12.92 12.21 -6.02
C ALA A 325 -14.42 12.58 -6.08
N GLY A 326 -15.06 12.90 -4.94
CA GLY A 326 -16.50 13.14 -4.87
C GLY A 326 -17.14 12.58 -3.59
N GLU A 327 -18.34 12.04 -3.73
CA GLU A 327 -19.13 11.55 -2.60
C GLU A 327 -19.44 10.05 -2.77
N THR A 328 -19.27 9.28 -1.70
CA THR A 328 -19.78 7.91 -1.61
C THR A 328 -20.81 7.81 -0.49
N VAL A 329 -21.99 7.29 -0.83
CA VAL A 329 -23.11 7.15 0.12
C VAL A 329 -23.22 5.71 0.61
N TYR A 330 -23.33 5.55 1.93
CA TYR A 330 -23.48 4.28 2.63
C TYR A 330 -24.77 4.27 3.45
N ARG A 331 -25.43 3.12 3.50
CA ARG A 331 -26.53 2.79 4.41
C ARG A 331 -26.05 1.80 5.45
N VAL A 332 -26.15 2.16 6.72
CA VAL A 332 -25.63 1.39 7.86
C VAL A 332 -26.78 0.89 8.72
N ASN A 333 -26.75 -0.40 9.05
CA ASN A 333 -27.71 -1.02 9.95
C ASN A 333 -27.28 -0.87 11.41
N GLN A 334 -27.77 0.17 12.09
CA GLN A 334 -27.41 0.44 13.48
C GLN A 334 -28.10 -0.46 14.52
N GLN A 335 -28.87 -1.47 14.09
CA GLN A 335 -29.34 -2.55 14.97
C GLN A 335 -28.26 -3.62 15.21
N MET A 336 -27.13 -3.51 14.52
CA MET A 336 -25.96 -4.38 14.63
C MET A 336 -24.71 -3.55 14.92
N GLY A 337 -23.72 -4.12 15.60
CA GLY A 337 -22.39 -3.51 15.73
C GLY A 337 -22.31 -2.23 16.56
N GLY A 338 -23.28 -1.95 17.44
CA GLY A 338 -23.18 -0.77 18.30
C GLY A 338 -22.10 -0.91 19.39
N GLY A 339 -21.35 0.16 19.63
CA GLY A 339 -20.23 0.18 20.60
C GLY A 339 -18.93 -0.44 20.08
N THR A 340 -18.69 -0.42 18.77
CA THR A 340 -17.43 -0.81 18.14
C THR A 340 -17.24 -0.05 16.81
N TRP A 341 -16.11 -0.26 16.13
CA TRP A 341 -15.80 0.36 14.84
C TRP A 341 -16.45 -0.39 13.66
N ILE A 342 -17.17 0.33 12.81
CA ILE A 342 -17.80 -0.19 11.58
C ILE A 342 -17.11 0.41 10.35
N TYR A 343 -16.50 -0.44 9.54
CA TYR A 343 -15.78 -0.05 8.32
C TYR A 343 -16.75 0.35 7.21
N LEU A 344 -16.56 1.53 6.61
CA LEU A 344 -17.32 1.99 5.45
C LEU A 344 -16.58 1.77 4.13
N GLY A 345 -15.26 1.89 4.11
CA GLY A 345 -14.47 1.83 2.89
C GLY A 345 -13.15 2.58 3.02
N ARG A 346 -12.29 2.42 2.01
CA ARG A 346 -11.04 3.18 1.86
C ARG A 346 -11.24 4.27 0.82
N HIS A 347 -10.80 5.49 1.13
CA HIS A 347 -11.04 6.67 0.31
C HIS A 347 -9.81 7.58 0.26
N ARG A 348 -9.60 8.21 -0.90
CA ARG A 348 -8.58 9.23 -1.10
C ARG A 348 -9.00 10.57 -0.51
N PHE A 349 -8.19 11.11 0.38
CA PHE A 349 -8.30 12.49 0.83
C PHE A 349 -7.16 13.31 0.25
N SER A 350 -7.42 14.60 0.05
CA SER A 350 -6.44 15.57 -0.43
C SER A 350 -6.55 16.85 0.38
N GLN A 351 -5.56 17.73 0.29
CA GLN A 351 -5.74 19.07 0.83
C GLN A 351 -7.00 19.72 0.22
N PRO A 352 -7.89 20.29 1.05
CA PRO A 352 -9.17 20.78 0.58
C PRO A 352 -8.97 21.99 -0.34
N LEU A 353 -9.46 21.89 -1.58
CA LEU A 353 -9.59 23.05 -2.47
C LEU A 353 -10.51 24.09 -1.81
N PRO A 354 -10.27 25.40 -2.01
CA PRO A 354 -11.13 26.45 -1.46
C PRO A 354 -12.62 26.18 -1.75
N GLY A 355 -13.42 25.98 -0.69
CA GLY A 355 -14.87 25.75 -0.79
C GLY A 355 -15.32 24.28 -0.87
N ARG A 356 -14.41 23.29 -0.98
CA ARG A 356 -14.76 21.85 -0.91
C ARG A 356 -14.33 21.26 0.44
N LYS A 357 -15.31 20.84 1.25
CA LYS A 357 -15.08 20.14 2.52
C LYS A 357 -14.95 18.65 2.26
N GLN A 358 -14.03 17.97 2.94
CA GLN A 358 -13.90 16.51 2.94
C GLN A 358 -14.16 15.98 4.37
N GLY A 359 -14.72 14.78 4.50
CA GLY A 359 -15.12 14.20 5.79
C GLY A 359 -16.34 13.30 5.66
N VAL A 360 -17.09 13.11 6.75
CA VAL A 360 -18.27 12.25 6.79
C VAL A 360 -19.50 13.04 7.22
N LEU A 361 -20.58 12.97 6.43
CA LEU A 361 -21.90 13.46 6.81
C LEU A 361 -22.75 12.31 7.34
N LEU A 362 -23.35 12.48 8.52
CA LEU A 362 -24.38 11.61 9.07
C LEU A 362 -25.75 12.28 8.89
N HIS A 363 -26.61 11.65 8.11
CA HIS A 363 -27.99 12.11 7.89
C HIS A 363 -28.90 11.60 9.00
N LEU A 364 -29.79 12.48 9.46
CA LEU A 364 -30.69 12.19 10.59
C LEU A 364 -32.14 11.91 10.14
N SER A 365 -32.34 11.66 8.85
CA SER A 365 -33.63 11.29 8.28
C SER A 365 -33.91 9.79 8.50
N GLY A 366 -35.17 9.44 8.75
CA GLY A 366 -35.56 8.05 8.92
C GLY A 366 -37.01 7.85 9.34
N GLN A 367 -37.37 6.60 9.65
CA GLN A 367 -38.72 6.23 10.02
C GLN A 367 -39.12 6.78 11.40
N PRO A 368 -40.35 7.33 11.57
CA PRO A 368 -40.84 7.78 12.87
C PRO A 368 -40.76 6.70 13.95
N GLY A 369 -40.31 7.08 15.15
CA GLY A 369 -40.19 6.18 16.30
C GLY A 369 -38.90 5.34 16.33
N LYS A 370 -38.06 5.40 15.29
CA LYS A 370 -36.70 4.86 15.28
C LYS A 370 -35.69 5.87 15.82
N THR A 371 -34.57 5.39 16.34
CA THR A 371 -33.45 6.21 16.81
C THR A 371 -32.25 6.11 15.87
N ILE A 372 -31.43 7.16 15.84
CA ILE A 372 -30.12 7.21 15.20
C ILE A 372 -29.09 7.43 16.31
N GLY A 373 -28.11 6.53 16.38
CA GLY A 373 -26.96 6.61 17.25
C GLY A 373 -25.86 7.46 16.62
N ILE A 374 -25.25 8.31 17.44
CA ILE A 374 -24.17 9.24 17.08
C ILE A 374 -23.06 9.07 18.11
N ASP A 375 -21.82 8.96 17.65
CA ASP A 375 -20.63 8.82 18.50
C ASP A 375 -19.40 9.45 17.81
N ALA A 376 -18.56 8.65 17.16
CA ALA A 376 -17.31 9.08 16.54
C ALA A 376 -17.09 8.54 15.13
N VAL A 377 -16.20 9.20 14.39
CA VAL A 377 -15.68 8.77 13.08
C VAL A 377 -14.16 8.71 13.13
N ARG A 378 -13.58 7.62 12.63
CA ARG A 378 -12.14 7.39 12.56
C ARG A 378 -11.66 7.29 11.11
N PHE A 379 -10.57 7.96 10.80
CA PHE A 379 -9.87 7.93 9.52
C PHE A 379 -8.47 7.34 9.74
N GLY A 380 -8.15 6.23 9.08
CA GLY A 380 -6.86 5.55 9.20
C GLY A 380 -6.81 4.41 10.22
N GLY A 381 -5.77 3.59 10.14
CA GLY A 381 -5.52 2.43 10.98
C GLY A 381 -4.77 2.75 12.28
N GLY A 382 -3.88 3.73 12.26
CA GLY A 382 -3.18 4.24 13.43
C GLY A 382 -2.06 3.36 13.98
N MET A 383 -1.42 3.86 15.03
CA MET A 383 -0.42 3.14 15.81
C MET A 383 -1.04 2.37 16.99
N GLY A 384 -0.37 1.31 17.41
CA GLY A 384 -0.72 0.56 18.61
C GLY A 384 -0.63 1.41 19.88
N ASN A 385 -1.74 1.53 20.61
CA ASN A 385 -1.89 2.41 21.77
C ASN A 385 -2.39 1.68 23.03
N ILE A 386 -2.39 0.34 23.03
CA ILE A 386 -2.64 -0.45 24.23
C ILE A 386 -1.34 -0.61 25.01
N ALA A 387 -1.29 -0.06 26.22
CA ALA A 387 -0.12 -0.12 27.08
C ALA A 387 -0.08 -1.44 27.88
N ARG A 388 1.08 -2.11 27.86
CA ARG A 388 1.32 -3.36 28.59
C ARG A 388 2.51 -3.24 29.54
N LYS A 389 2.46 -4.07 30.58
CA LYS A 389 3.54 -4.37 31.53
C LYS A 389 3.24 -5.74 32.17
N PRO A 390 4.20 -6.40 32.82
CA PRO A 390 3.92 -7.70 33.42
C PRO A 390 2.93 -7.55 34.58
N ALA A 391 1.97 -8.48 34.66
CA ALA A 391 1.10 -8.62 35.83
C ALA A 391 1.92 -9.10 37.05
N GLY A 392 1.38 -9.04 38.27
CA GLY A 392 2.09 -9.57 39.46
C GLY A 392 2.39 -11.08 39.40
N THR A 393 1.76 -11.80 38.47
CA THR A 393 2.00 -13.23 38.19
C THR A 393 1.99 -13.49 36.69
N THR A 394 2.77 -14.46 36.21
CA THR A 394 2.75 -14.91 34.81
C THR A 394 2.37 -16.39 34.71
N THR A 395 1.95 -16.81 33.52
CA THR A 395 1.83 -18.23 33.17
C THR A 395 2.65 -18.51 31.91
N PRO A 396 3.30 -19.68 31.76
CA PRO A 396 4.02 -20.01 30.55
C PRO A 396 3.11 -20.08 29.31
N ASN A 397 3.64 -19.70 28.15
CA ASN A 397 2.96 -19.86 26.86
C ASN A 397 2.65 -21.33 26.59
N GLN A 398 1.47 -21.61 26.05
CA GLN A 398 1.04 -22.97 25.74
C GLN A 398 0.51 -23.08 24.31
N TRP A 399 0.87 -24.18 23.65
CA TRP A 399 0.24 -24.56 22.38
C TRP A 399 -1.25 -24.82 22.58
N SER A 400 -2.06 -24.44 21.59
CA SER A 400 -3.52 -24.54 21.70
C SER A 400 -4.03 -25.97 22.01
N LEU A 401 -3.31 -27.03 21.62
CA LEU A 401 -3.68 -28.41 21.93
C LEU A 401 -3.52 -28.78 23.41
N ASN A 402 -2.67 -28.05 24.13
CA ASN A 402 -2.26 -28.34 25.51
C ASN A 402 -2.88 -27.35 26.52
N ASP A 403 -3.66 -26.38 26.04
CA ASP A 403 -4.37 -25.39 26.85
C ASP A 403 -5.54 -26.04 27.61
N VAL A 404 -5.22 -26.69 28.75
CA VAL A 404 -6.21 -27.32 29.63
C VAL A 404 -6.61 -26.35 30.75
N PRO A 405 -7.89 -25.95 30.86
CA PRO A 405 -8.36 -25.05 31.91
C PRO A 405 -8.07 -25.61 33.31
N GLY A 406 -7.29 -24.86 34.10
CA GLY A 406 -7.11 -25.10 35.55
C GLY A 406 -5.86 -25.88 35.99
N SER A 407 -4.89 -26.16 35.12
CA SER A 407 -3.69 -26.95 35.48
C SER A 407 -2.36 -26.18 35.54
N ILE A 408 -2.34 -24.89 35.21
CA ILE A 408 -1.10 -24.11 35.06
C ILE A 408 -0.75 -23.39 36.36
N LYS A 409 0.45 -23.66 36.91
CA LYS A 409 0.97 -22.92 38.06
C LYS A 409 1.32 -21.50 37.63
N LYS A 410 0.69 -20.51 38.27
CA LYS A 410 1.11 -19.11 38.18
C LYS A 410 2.48 -18.95 38.84
N GLU A 411 3.40 -18.32 38.14
CA GLU A 411 4.71 -17.94 38.67
C GLU A 411 4.62 -16.50 39.17
N ALA A 412 4.98 -16.27 40.44
CA ALA A 412 5.08 -14.91 40.96
C ALA A 412 6.30 -14.22 40.34
N LEU A 413 6.11 -13.01 39.83
CA LEU A 413 7.23 -12.17 39.43
C LEU A 413 7.89 -11.58 40.68
N GLN A 414 9.19 -11.31 40.61
CA GLN A 414 9.97 -10.86 41.77
C GLN A 414 9.45 -9.49 42.25
N ASP A 415 8.93 -9.42 43.49
CA ASP A 415 8.23 -8.26 44.08
C ASP A 415 9.05 -6.93 44.11
N SER A 416 10.35 -6.96 43.80
CA SER A 416 11.25 -5.80 43.88
C SER A 416 11.38 -4.97 42.60
N ILE A 417 10.83 -5.41 41.46
CA ILE A 417 11.00 -4.73 40.16
C ILE A 417 9.74 -3.93 39.81
N ALA A 418 9.87 -2.60 39.69
CA ALA A 418 8.79 -1.72 39.25
C ALA A 418 8.76 -1.60 37.72
N PHE A 419 7.92 -2.40 37.05
CA PHE A 419 7.75 -2.36 35.59
C PHE A 419 7.01 -1.10 35.11
N SER A 420 7.50 -0.50 34.02
CA SER A 420 6.87 0.63 33.32
C SER A 420 5.87 0.17 32.26
N TRP A 421 4.90 1.04 31.93
CA TRP A 421 3.96 0.82 30.83
C TRP A 421 4.62 1.04 29.47
N LYS A 422 4.36 0.14 28.51
CA LYS A 422 4.93 0.17 27.15
C LYS A 422 3.84 -0.05 26.11
N ALA A 423 3.74 0.83 25.12
CA ALA A 423 3.01 0.55 23.89
C ALA A 423 3.84 -0.34 22.95
N SER A 424 3.21 -0.90 21.91
CA SER A 424 3.87 -1.82 20.97
C SER A 424 4.94 -1.19 20.10
N GLY A 425 4.81 0.11 19.80
CA GLY A 425 5.68 0.82 18.87
C GLY A 425 5.50 0.42 17.40
N LYS A 426 4.45 -0.34 17.07
CA LYS A 426 4.14 -0.79 15.70
C LYS A 426 2.78 -0.22 15.22
N PRO A 427 2.58 -0.10 13.90
CA PRO A 427 1.26 0.10 13.33
C PRO A 427 0.25 -0.92 13.86
N ARG A 428 -0.98 -0.48 14.15
CA ARG A 428 -2.01 -1.32 14.80
C ARG A 428 -2.36 -2.57 14.00
N PHE A 429 -2.28 -2.50 12.67
CA PHE A 429 -2.53 -3.66 11.81
C PHE A 429 -1.55 -4.81 12.05
N MET A 430 -0.39 -4.57 12.67
CA MET A 430 0.61 -5.60 12.98
C MET A 430 0.39 -6.27 14.35
N GLU A 431 -0.44 -5.69 15.22
CA GLU A 431 -0.66 -6.19 16.57
C GLU A 431 -1.51 -7.47 16.58
N GLY A 432 -1.34 -8.28 17.63
CA GLY A 432 -2.25 -9.39 17.94
C GLY A 432 -3.69 -8.92 18.17
N ALA A 433 -4.65 -9.82 17.91
CA ALA A 433 -6.08 -9.59 18.04
C ALA A 433 -6.45 -9.08 19.43
N ARG A 434 -5.79 -9.55 20.49
CA ARG A 434 -6.02 -9.10 21.88
C ARG A 434 -6.08 -7.58 22.02
N TYR A 435 -5.13 -6.88 21.41
CA TYR A 435 -4.97 -5.43 21.57
C TYR A 435 -5.99 -4.67 20.74
N TYR A 436 -6.20 -5.09 19.49
CA TYR A 436 -7.22 -4.50 18.64
C TYR A 436 -8.62 -4.69 19.24
N LEU A 437 -8.93 -5.86 19.81
CA LEU A 437 -10.23 -6.12 20.44
C LEU A 437 -10.46 -5.25 21.67
N GLN A 438 -9.41 -4.94 22.45
CA GLN A 438 -9.51 -3.95 23.50
C GLN A 438 -9.80 -2.56 22.93
N TYR A 439 -9.03 -2.12 21.93
CA TYR A 439 -9.23 -0.83 21.27
C TYR A 439 -10.61 -0.70 20.63
N ALA A 440 -11.13 -1.79 20.05
CA ALA A 440 -12.44 -1.87 19.41
C ALA A 440 -13.61 -2.05 20.41
N GLY A 441 -13.36 -1.98 21.72
CA GLY A 441 -14.41 -1.91 22.73
C GLY A 441 -15.04 -3.25 23.12
N PHE A 442 -14.42 -4.38 22.81
CA PHE A 442 -14.95 -5.67 23.24
C PHE A 442 -14.82 -5.84 24.77
N PRO A 443 -15.69 -6.61 25.44
CA PRO A 443 -15.57 -6.81 26.89
C PRO A 443 -14.36 -7.68 27.25
N ASP A 444 -13.63 -7.28 28.29
CA ASP A 444 -12.35 -7.83 28.73
C ASP A 444 -12.31 -9.36 28.89
N THR A 445 -12.61 -9.86 30.08
CA THR A 445 -12.49 -11.25 30.50
C THR A 445 -13.51 -12.16 29.84
N LEU A 446 -14.43 -11.59 29.07
CA LEU A 446 -15.40 -12.31 28.27
C LEU A 446 -14.86 -12.61 26.86
N VAL A 447 -14.01 -11.75 26.30
CA VAL A 447 -13.55 -11.85 24.90
C VAL A 447 -12.04 -11.92 24.78
N TYR A 448 -11.29 -10.91 25.22
CA TYR A 448 -9.87 -10.77 24.88
C TYR A 448 -8.89 -10.97 26.06
N ASP A 449 -9.36 -10.95 27.30
CA ASP A 449 -8.53 -11.10 28.51
C ASP A 449 -8.89 -12.39 29.28
N LEU A 450 -8.74 -13.54 28.64
CA LEU A 450 -9.18 -14.82 29.20
C LEU A 450 -8.26 -15.32 30.31
N THR A 451 -6.99 -14.89 30.30
CA THR A 451 -5.97 -15.22 31.32
C THR A 451 -5.87 -14.19 32.46
N ASN A 452 -6.69 -13.13 32.45
CA ASN A 452 -6.61 -12.00 33.38
C ASN A 452 -5.23 -11.32 33.39
N GLY A 453 -4.69 -11.07 32.21
CA GLY A 453 -3.47 -10.31 31.94
C GLY A 453 -2.17 -11.06 32.27
N THR A 454 -2.24 -12.37 32.48
CA THR A 454 -1.07 -13.17 32.87
C THR A 454 -0.35 -13.84 31.70
N ASN A 455 -0.97 -13.86 30.51
CA ASN A 455 -0.40 -14.44 29.30
C ASN A 455 -1.12 -13.89 28.04
N ASP A 456 -0.45 -12.97 27.35
CA ASP A 456 -0.98 -12.31 26.15
C ASP A 456 -0.91 -13.21 24.91
N TYR A 457 0.08 -14.11 24.85
CA TYR A 457 0.23 -15.10 23.76
C TYR A 457 -1.01 -15.98 23.63
N ASN A 458 -1.46 -16.55 24.74
CA ASN A 458 -2.64 -17.41 24.77
C ASN A 458 -3.93 -16.60 24.54
N ASP A 459 -4.02 -15.41 25.14
CA ASP A 459 -5.15 -14.52 24.95
C ASP A 459 -5.32 -14.08 23.48
N ASP A 460 -4.23 -13.89 22.74
CA ASP A 460 -4.28 -13.57 21.31
C ASP A 460 -5.12 -14.61 20.55
N TYR A 461 -4.67 -15.85 20.45
CA TYR A 461 -5.36 -16.88 19.65
C TYR A 461 -6.70 -17.33 20.26
N MET A 462 -6.86 -17.30 21.59
CA MET A 462 -8.11 -17.69 22.23
C MET A 462 -9.22 -16.67 22.04
N SER A 463 -8.87 -15.37 21.99
CA SER A 463 -9.85 -14.29 21.90
C SER A 463 -10.67 -14.30 20.62
N ARG A 464 -10.08 -14.74 19.50
CA ARG A 464 -10.71 -14.72 18.17
C ARG A 464 -12.01 -15.53 18.11
N GLY A 465 -12.03 -16.71 18.74
CA GLY A 465 -13.23 -17.54 18.82
C GLY A 465 -14.32 -16.94 19.71
N GLU A 466 -13.94 -16.34 20.85
CA GLU A 466 -14.88 -15.66 21.73
C GLU A 466 -15.40 -14.34 21.13
N TRP A 467 -14.57 -13.65 20.33
CA TRP A 467 -14.96 -12.49 19.55
C TRP A 467 -16.08 -12.83 18.56
N VAL A 468 -15.93 -13.90 17.78
CA VAL A 468 -16.99 -14.39 16.87
C VAL A 468 -18.28 -14.67 17.66
N ASN A 469 -18.17 -15.33 18.81
CA ASN A 469 -19.32 -15.63 19.66
C ASN A 469 -19.98 -14.35 20.19
N TYR A 470 -19.21 -13.30 20.50
CA TYR A 470 -19.73 -12.01 20.91
C TYR A 470 -20.36 -11.22 19.75
N LEU A 471 -19.83 -11.35 18.53
CA LEU A 471 -20.48 -10.80 17.33
C LEU A 471 -21.91 -11.35 17.19
N LEU A 472 -22.06 -12.68 17.34
CA LEU A 472 -23.35 -13.36 17.24
C LEU A 472 -24.33 -12.97 18.35
N GLY A 473 -23.87 -12.97 19.61
CA GLY A 473 -24.74 -12.76 20.76
C GLY A 473 -25.62 -13.97 21.08
N ALA A 474 -26.60 -13.77 21.97
CA ALA A 474 -27.45 -14.85 22.49
C ALA A 474 -28.27 -15.54 21.38
N PRO A 475 -28.41 -16.89 21.40
CA PRO A 475 -27.90 -17.83 22.40
C PRO A 475 -26.48 -18.36 22.10
N SER A 476 -25.81 -17.82 21.09
CA SER A 476 -24.49 -18.23 20.60
C SER A 476 -23.35 -17.37 21.17
N GLY A 477 -23.55 -16.76 22.35
CA GLY A 477 -22.58 -15.89 23.00
C GLY A 477 -21.28 -16.62 23.44
N PRO A 478 -20.29 -15.88 23.95
CA PRO A 478 -19.01 -16.44 24.42
C PRO A 478 -19.18 -17.54 25.46
N LEU A 479 -18.19 -18.42 25.60
CA LEU A 479 -18.29 -19.63 26.43
C LEU A 479 -18.66 -19.31 27.90
N LYS A 480 -18.08 -18.23 28.47
CA LYS A 480 -18.37 -17.79 29.84
C LYS A 480 -19.80 -17.24 30.01
N ASN A 481 -20.44 -16.77 28.93
CA ASN A 481 -21.82 -16.29 28.94
C ASN A 481 -22.51 -16.44 27.58
N ARG A 482 -23.13 -17.59 27.33
CA ARG A 482 -23.88 -17.88 26.09
C ARG A 482 -25.07 -16.93 25.85
N GLN A 483 -25.58 -16.29 26.89
CA GLN A 483 -26.72 -15.37 26.83
C GLN A 483 -26.29 -13.89 26.78
N ALA A 484 -24.99 -13.61 26.58
CA ALA A 484 -24.52 -12.26 26.32
C ALA A 484 -25.26 -11.68 25.11
N GLN A 485 -25.72 -10.43 25.22
CA GLN A 485 -26.45 -9.77 24.13
C GLN A 485 -25.65 -9.73 22.84
N GLY A 486 -24.34 -9.49 22.93
CA GLY A 486 -23.44 -9.42 21.78
C GLY A 486 -23.73 -8.23 20.85
N LEU A 487 -23.27 -8.32 19.61
CA LEU A 487 -23.40 -7.27 18.59
C LEU A 487 -24.47 -7.55 17.52
N ASN A 488 -25.21 -8.68 17.63
CA ASN A 488 -26.25 -9.11 16.68
C ASN A 488 -25.76 -9.25 15.22
N ILE A 489 -24.48 -9.55 14.99
CA ILE A 489 -23.89 -9.73 13.66
C ILE A 489 -23.93 -11.23 13.31
N PRO A 490 -24.67 -11.65 12.26
CA PRO A 490 -24.96 -13.06 11.99
C PRO A 490 -23.84 -13.75 11.18
N VAL A 491 -22.70 -14.00 11.81
CA VAL A 491 -21.54 -14.68 11.19
C VAL A 491 -21.94 -16.08 10.69
N ASP A 492 -21.64 -16.38 9.42
CA ASP A 492 -21.99 -17.65 8.77
C ASP A 492 -20.86 -18.69 8.82
N LEU A 493 -19.59 -18.24 8.79
CA LEU A 493 -18.41 -19.10 8.95
C LEU A 493 -17.19 -18.35 9.45
N VAL A 494 -16.18 -19.15 9.85
CA VAL A 494 -14.87 -18.72 10.32
C VAL A 494 -13.74 -19.36 9.53
N LEU A 495 -12.73 -18.57 9.15
CA LEU A 495 -11.43 -19.03 8.66
C LEU A 495 -10.27 -18.42 9.46
N ALA A 496 -9.48 -19.27 10.10
CA ALA A 496 -8.16 -18.93 10.64
C ALA A 496 -7.07 -19.36 9.66
N PHE A 497 -6.23 -18.43 9.20
CA PHE A 497 -5.20 -18.70 8.19
C PHE A 497 -3.80 -18.64 8.81
N HIS A 498 -3.14 -19.79 8.88
CA HIS A 498 -1.78 -20.02 9.37
C HIS A 498 -0.86 -20.66 8.31
N THR A 499 0.44 -20.63 8.59
CA THR A 499 1.53 -21.10 7.72
C THR A 499 2.65 -21.75 8.54
N ASP A 500 2.34 -22.41 9.65
CA ASP A 500 3.30 -23.11 10.53
C ASP A 500 3.25 -24.62 10.31
N ALA A 501 3.40 -25.03 9.05
CA ALA A 501 3.18 -26.41 8.66
C ALA A 501 4.30 -27.39 9.10
N GLY A 502 5.49 -26.90 9.46
CA GLY A 502 6.69 -27.66 9.89
C GLY A 502 7.91 -27.49 8.98
N VAL A 503 9.01 -28.22 9.18
CA VAL A 503 10.24 -28.12 8.36
C VAL A 503 10.65 -29.46 7.75
N THR A 504 11.27 -29.46 6.57
CA THR A 504 11.87 -30.65 5.95
C THR A 504 13.39 -30.51 5.83
N PRO A 505 14.19 -31.56 6.09
CA PRO A 505 15.65 -31.49 5.95
C PRO A 505 16.13 -31.28 4.51
N ASP A 506 15.32 -31.67 3.52
CA ASP A 506 15.65 -31.60 2.10
C ASP A 506 14.97 -30.43 1.36
N ASN A 507 14.29 -29.54 2.11
CA ASN A 507 13.48 -28.43 1.60
C ASN A 507 12.35 -28.83 0.65
N SER A 508 11.91 -30.09 0.65
CA SER A 508 10.67 -30.45 -0.04
C SER A 508 9.48 -29.68 0.55
N VAL A 509 8.50 -29.37 -0.29
CA VAL A 509 7.24 -28.72 0.11
C VAL A 509 6.53 -29.55 1.18
N ILE A 510 6.12 -28.90 2.28
CA ILE A 510 5.37 -29.58 3.36
C ILE A 510 3.92 -29.85 2.93
N GLY A 511 3.30 -28.88 2.27
CA GLY A 511 1.92 -28.92 1.79
C GLY A 511 0.86 -28.55 2.84
N THR A 512 -0.41 -28.72 2.44
CA THR A 512 -1.55 -28.06 3.08
C THR A 512 -2.29 -28.96 4.05
N LEU A 513 -2.42 -28.52 5.32
CA LEU A 513 -3.18 -29.16 6.40
C LEU A 513 -4.43 -28.33 6.73
N ALA A 514 -5.55 -29.01 7.02
CA ALA A 514 -6.77 -28.36 7.46
C ALA A 514 -7.28 -28.99 8.75
N ILE A 515 -7.69 -28.12 9.68
CA ILE A 515 -8.07 -28.48 11.04
C ILE A 515 -9.49 -27.97 11.30
N TYR A 516 -10.34 -28.86 11.82
CA TYR A 516 -11.70 -28.57 12.28
C TYR A 516 -11.91 -29.18 13.66
N SER A 517 -13.06 -28.91 14.28
CA SER A 517 -13.41 -29.54 15.55
C SER A 517 -14.87 -29.96 15.61
N THR A 518 -15.11 -31.21 16.02
CA THR A 518 -16.46 -31.67 16.42
C THR A 518 -16.59 -31.89 17.93
N GLN A 519 -15.55 -31.58 18.69
CA GLN A 519 -15.37 -31.99 20.09
C GLN A 519 -15.92 -30.97 21.10
N ASN A 520 -17.05 -30.33 20.78
CA ASN A 520 -17.75 -29.42 21.69
C ASN A 520 -19.26 -29.59 21.57
N ASP A 521 -19.99 -29.27 22.65
CA ASP A 521 -21.47 -29.22 22.67
C ASP A 521 -22.14 -30.47 22.04
N ASN A 522 -21.61 -31.66 22.36
CA ASN A 522 -22.04 -32.97 21.82
C ASN A 522 -22.05 -33.07 20.28
N GLY A 523 -21.16 -32.32 19.60
CA GLY A 523 -21.05 -32.34 18.14
C GLY A 523 -22.00 -31.37 17.42
N PHE A 524 -22.64 -30.45 18.15
CA PHE A 524 -23.55 -29.45 17.60
C PHE A 524 -23.11 -28.02 17.98
N PHE A 525 -23.49 -27.04 17.17
CA PHE A 525 -23.41 -25.63 17.54
C PHE A 525 -24.64 -25.24 18.38
N PRO A 526 -24.61 -24.13 19.14
CA PRO A 526 -25.78 -23.63 19.85
C PRO A 526 -27.01 -23.37 18.96
N SER A 527 -26.80 -23.15 17.66
CA SER A 527 -27.87 -23.05 16.65
C SER A 527 -28.58 -24.37 16.33
N GLY A 528 -28.07 -25.51 16.81
CA GLY A 528 -28.53 -26.86 16.48
C GLY A 528 -27.89 -27.46 15.21
N MET A 529 -27.06 -26.70 14.50
CA MET A 529 -26.31 -27.20 13.34
C MET A 529 -25.22 -28.19 13.79
N SER A 530 -25.02 -29.28 13.05
CA SER A 530 -23.93 -30.22 13.32
C SER A 530 -22.57 -29.57 13.05
N ARG A 531 -21.61 -29.80 13.97
CA ARG A 531 -20.21 -29.37 13.80
C ARG A 531 -19.50 -30.09 12.66
N LEU A 532 -20.07 -31.15 12.08
CA LEU A 532 -19.57 -31.72 10.83
C LEU A 532 -19.61 -30.73 9.65
N ALA A 533 -20.39 -29.65 9.73
CA ALA A 533 -20.29 -28.54 8.79
C ALA A 533 -18.87 -27.93 8.73
N SER A 534 -18.12 -27.94 9.84
CA SER A 534 -16.72 -27.48 9.87
C SER A 534 -15.77 -28.41 9.11
N ARG A 535 -16.06 -29.72 9.12
CA ARG A 535 -15.34 -30.69 8.29
C ARG A 535 -15.63 -30.47 6.82
N ASP A 536 -16.91 -30.28 6.46
CA ASP A 536 -17.32 -30.04 5.08
C ASP A 536 -16.64 -28.77 4.53
N LEU A 537 -16.64 -27.67 5.29
CA LEU A 537 -15.88 -26.46 4.97
C LEU A 537 -14.38 -26.75 4.75
N SER A 538 -13.75 -27.45 5.70
CA SER A 538 -12.32 -27.76 5.64
C SER A 538 -11.94 -28.62 4.42
N ASP A 539 -12.74 -29.64 4.11
CA ASP A 539 -12.52 -30.52 2.94
C ASP A 539 -12.65 -29.73 1.64
N LEU A 540 -13.69 -28.89 1.51
CA LEU A 540 -13.93 -28.09 0.31
C LEU A 540 -12.81 -27.07 0.05
N VAL A 541 -12.42 -26.30 1.07
CA VAL A 541 -11.34 -25.30 0.95
C VAL A 541 -10.00 -25.98 0.66
N GLN A 542 -9.62 -26.98 1.45
CA GLN A 542 -8.33 -27.67 1.26
C GLN A 542 -8.24 -28.37 -0.09
N SER A 543 -9.32 -29.02 -0.53
CA SER A 543 -9.33 -29.71 -1.83
C SER A 543 -9.21 -28.73 -2.99
N GLN A 544 -9.87 -27.56 -2.90
CA GLN A 544 -9.76 -26.52 -3.93
C GLN A 544 -8.33 -25.94 -3.99
N ILE A 545 -7.72 -25.62 -2.84
CA ILE A 545 -6.33 -25.13 -2.77
C ILE A 545 -5.38 -26.12 -3.42
N VAL A 546 -5.40 -27.38 -2.98
CA VAL A 546 -4.48 -28.41 -3.48
C VAL A 546 -4.68 -28.65 -4.97
N GLN A 547 -5.93 -28.70 -5.44
CA GLN A 547 -6.21 -28.89 -6.87
C GLN A 547 -5.63 -27.74 -7.71
N ASP A 548 -5.86 -26.49 -7.30
CA ASP A 548 -5.41 -25.33 -8.06
C ASP A 548 -3.88 -25.23 -8.07
N ILE A 549 -3.21 -25.45 -6.94
CA ILE A 549 -1.74 -25.44 -6.85
C ILE A 549 -1.15 -26.54 -7.74
N ARG A 550 -1.70 -27.76 -7.71
CA ARG A 550 -1.22 -28.87 -8.55
C ARG A 550 -1.33 -28.61 -10.04
N LEU A 551 -2.33 -27.84 -10.45
CA LEU A 551 -2.53 -27.49 -11.85
C LEU A 551 -1.63 -26.34 -12.32
N LYS A 552 -1.07 -25.53 -11.42
CA LYS A 552 -0.39 -24.28 -11.77
C LYS A 552 1.06 -24.16 -11.32
N TYR A 553 1.46 -24.82 -10.22
CA TYR A 553 2.76 -24.61 -9.60
C TYR A 553 3.52 -25.90 -9.28
N ASP A 554 2.88 -26.89 -8.67
CA ASP A 554 3.54 -28.12 -8.23
C ASP A 554 2.57 -29.29 -8.22
N GLU A 555 2.67 -30.17 -9.22
CA GLU A 555 1.79 -31.34 -9.39
C GLU A 555 1.85 -32.31 -8.19
N ASP A 556 2.95 -32.30 -7.44
CA ASP A 556 3.18 -33.14 -6.27
C ASP A 556 2.81 -32.44 -4.95
N TRP A 557 2.23 -31.23 -4.99
CA TRP A 557 1.87 -30.47 -3.79
C TRP A 557 1.12 -31.35 -2.78
N THR A 558 1.68 -31.48 -1.58
CA THR A 558 1.21 -32.49 -0.62
C THR A 558 -0.14 -32.09 -0.02
N ARG A 559 -1.14 -32.95 -0.20
CA ARG A 559 -2.40 -32.88 0.56
C ARG A 559 -2.20 -33.55 1.92
N ARG A 560 -2.13 -32.75 2.99
CA ARG A 560 -2.05 -33.27 4.37
C ARG A 560 -3.44 -33.61 4.91
N ALA A 561 -3.49 -34.03 6.16
CA ALA A 561 -4.68 -34.57 6.81
C ALA A 561 -5.84 -33.56 6.96
N LEU A 562 -7.05 -34.10 7.15
CA LEU A 562 -8.19 -33.37 7.73
C LEU A 562 -8.27 -33.72 9.23
N TRP A 563 -7.81 -32.82 10.10
CA TRP A 563 -7.72 -33.08 11.54
C TRP A 563 -8.95 -32.62 12.31
N ASP A 564 -9.56 -33.54 13.06
CA ASP A 564 -10.52 -33.21 14.12
C ASP A 564 -9.78 -33.02 15.45
N ARG A 565 -9.57 -31.76 15.83
CA ARG A 565 -8.74 -31.37 16.98
C ARG A 565 -9.32 -30.17 17.72
N GLN A 566 -8.89 -29.97 18.97
CA GLN A 566 -9.35 -28.86 19.82
C GLN A 566 -8.42 -27.64 19.71
N TYR A 567 -8.02 -27.27 18.49
CA TYR A 567 -7.38 -25.97 18.28
C TYR A 567 -8.41 -24.88 18.53
N SER A 568 -8.05 -23.89 19.33
CA SER A 568 -8.95 -22.89 19.88
C SER A 568 -9.73 -22.16 18.79
N GLU A 569 -9.05 -21.78 17.70
CA GLU A 569 -9.65 -21.08 16.56
C GLU A 569 -10.63 -21.94 15.74
N ALA A 570 -10.54 -23.27 15.83
CA ALA A 570 -11.50 -24.20 15.22
C ALA A 570 -12.55 -24.74 16.22
N TRP A 571 -12.26 -24.69 17.52
CA TRP A 571 -13.06 -25.32 18.58
C TRP A 571 -14.00 -24.35 19.31
N ARG A 572 -13.53 -23.13 19.61
CA ARG A 572 -14.29 -22.11 20.36
C ARG A 572 -15.44 -21.48 19.59
N PRO A 573 -15.34 -21.18 18.29
CA PRO A 573 -16.44 -20.50 17.61
C PRO A 573 -17.72 -21.36 17.58
N ASN A 574 -18.86 -20.68 17.64
CA ASN A 574 -20.19 -21.27 17.64
C ASN A 574 -20.82 -21.37 16.25
N VAL A 575 -20.00 -21.32 15.20
CA VAL A 575 -20.36 -21.40 13.79
C VAL A 575 -19.37 -22.29 13.04
N PRO A 576 -19.67 -22.77 11.81
CA PRO A 576 -18.72 -23.53 11.02
C PRO A 576 -17.34 -22.85 10.93
N SER A 577 -16.29 -23.57 11.32
CA SER A 577 -14.96 -23.00 11.51
C SER A 577 -13.89 -23.91 10.93
N MET A 578 -12.84 -23.33 10.37
CA MET A 578 -11.63 -24.06 10.01
C MET A 578 -10.37 -23.27 10.34
N LEU A 579 -9.31 -23.99 10.68
CA LEU A 579 -7.94 -23.49 10.73
C LEU A 579 -7.17 -24.13 9.57
N LEU A 580 -6.58 -23.28 8.74
CA LEU A 580 -5.77 -23.65 7.58
C LEU A 580 -4.28 -23.49 7.92
N GLU A 581 -3.50 -24.54 7.74
CA GLU A 581 -2.04 -24.50 7.71
C GLU A 581 -1.61 -24.71 6.26
N LEU A 582 -1.39 -23.63 5.51
CA LEU A 582 -1.25 -23.69 4.04
C LEU A 582 0.03 -24.39 3.58
N LEU A 583 1.15 -23.90 4.10
CA LEU A 583 2.54 -24.21 3.79
C LEU A 583 3.38 -23.84 5.01
N SER A 584 4.71 -24.02 4.98
CA SER A 584 5.56 -23.60 6.10
C SER A 584 6.40 -22.37 5.82
N HIS A 585 6.24 -21.34 6.66
CA HIS A 585 7.10 -20.16 6.65
C HIS A 585 8.55 -20.44 7.10
N GLN A 586 8.77 -21.57 7.78
CA GLN A 586 10.08 -22.00 8.24
C GLN A 586 10.82 -22.88 7.22
N ASN A 587 10.24 -23.10 6.04
CA ASN A 587 10.81 -23.94 5.00
C ASN A 587 11.03 -23.16 3.71
N LEU A 588 12.30 -23.05 3.26
CA LEU A 588 12.65 -22.30 2.06
C LEU A 588 11.92 -22.82 0.80
N GLY A 589 11.71 -24.14 0.68
CA GLY A 589 11.01 -24.73 -0.46
C GLY A 589 9.56 -24.28 -0.58
N ASP A 590 8.88 -24.08 0.55
CA ASP A 590 7.54 -23.49 0.60
C ASP A 590 7.61 -21.97 0.36
N MET A 591 8.56 -21.26 0.95
CA MET A 591 8.70 -19.80 0.82
C MET A 591 9.05 -19.33 -0.59
N ARG A 592 9.65 -20.19 -1.43
CA ARG A 592 9.78 -19.95 -2.88
C ARG A 592 8.46 -19.61 -3.55
N TYR A 593 7.39 -20.26 -3.13
CA TYR A 593 6.04 -19.97 -3.62
C TYR A 593 5.38 -18.90 -2.77
N GLY A 594 5.51 -19.00 -1.45
CA GLY A 594 4.82 -18.13 -0.50
C GLY A 594 5.07 -16.63 -0.72
N LEU A 595 6.30 -16.25 -1.06
CA LEU A 595 6.68 -14.85 -1.29
C LEU A 595 6.17 -14.30 -2.63
N ASP A 596 5.80 -15.16 -3.59
CA ASP A 596 5.31 -14.73 -4.91
C ASP A 596 3.87 -14.19 -4.83
N PRO A 597 3.61 -12.91 -5.18
CA PRO A 597 2.25 -12.36 -5.26
C PRO A 597 1.30 -13.16 -6.15
N LYS A 598 1.78 -13.77 -7.25
CA LYS A 598 0.96 -14.59 -8.16
C LYS A 598 0.47 -15.85 -7.47
N PHE A 599 1.31 -16.48 -6.65
CA PHE A 599 0.93 -17.64 -5.84
C PHE A 599 -0.08 -17.24 -4.75
N ARG A 600 0.17 -16.12 -4.06
CA ARG A 600 -0.76 -15.56 -3.05
C ARG A 600 -2.15 -15.30 -3.63
N PHE A 601 -2.23 -14.71 -4.82
CA PHE A 601 -3.49 -14.50 -5.55
C PHE A 601 -4.20 -15.83 -5.85
N LEU A 602 -3.48 -16.83 -6.40
CA LEU A 602 -4.06 -18.13 -6.72
C LEU A 602 -4.66 -18.80 -5.48
N VAL A 603 -3.91 -18.83 -4.38
CA VAL A 603 -4.37 -19.47 -3.13
C VAL A 603 -5.56 -18.72 -2.54
N ALA A 604 -5.53 -17.39 -2.50
CA ALA A 604 -6.68 -16.59 -2.06
C ALA A 604 -7.93 -16.89 -2.91
N ARG A 605 -7.78 -17.00 -4.23
CA ARG A 605 -8.86 -17.38 -5.15
C ARG A 605 -9.38 -18.79 -4.89
N ALA A 606 -8.51 -19.75 -4.58
CA ALA A 606 -8.90 -21.11 -4.24
C ALA A 606 -9.68 -21.17 -2.91
N ILE A 607 -9.25 -20.41 -1.89
CA ILE A 607 -9.97 -20.28 -0.61
C ILE A 607 -11.35 -19.68 -0.83
N TYR A 608 -11.44 -18.56 -1.57
CA TYR A 608 -12.70 -17.94 -1.96
C TYR A 608 -13.64 -18.95 -2.63
N LYS A 609 -13.12 -19.73 -3.60
CA LYS A 609 -13.91 -20.75 -4.29
C LYS A 609 -14.46 -21.81 -3.34
N GLY A 610 -13.62 -22.33 -2.44
CA GLY A 610 -14.04 -23.32 -1.44
C GLY A 610 -15.09 -22.78 -0.47
N ILE A 611 -14.92 -21.55 0.01
CA ILE A 611 -15.87 -20.85 0.89
C ILE A 611 -17.22 -20.67 0.20
N ALA A 612 -17.24 -20.18 -1.03
CA ALA A 612 -18.50 -19.91 -1.70
C ALA A 612 -19.27 -21.19 -2.02
N ARG A 613 -18.57 -22.28 -2.39
CA ARG A 613 -19.20 -23.61 -2.54
C ARG A 613 -19.83 -24.10 -1.24
N PHE A 614 -19.15 -23.93 -0.11
CA PHE A 614 -19.67 -24.30 1.20
C PHE A 614 -20.94 -23.51 1.56
N LEU A 615 -20.92 -22.19 1.35
CA LEU A 615 -22.05 -21.32 1.69
C LEU A 615 -23.27 -21.54 0.77
N SER A 616 -23.06 -21.63 -0.55
CA SER A 616 -24.16 -21.80 -1.52
C SER A 616 -24.84 -23.16 -1.42
N GLN A 617 -24.13 -24.18 -0.93
CA GLN A 617 -24.67 -25.51 -0.68
C GLN A 617 -25.86 -25.51 0.29
N GLY A 618 -25.84 -24.64 1.33
CA GLY A 618 -26.94 -24.56 2.29
C GLY A 618 -28.29 -24.25 1.65
N GLU A 619 -28.27 -23.57 0.51
CA GLU A 619 -29.47 -23.07 -0.19
C GLU A 619 -29.82 -23.88 -1.45
N GLY A 620 -28.96 -24.79 -1.88
CA GLY A 620 -29.15 -25.54 -3.13
C GLY A 620 -29.08 -24.65 -4.38
N LEU A 621 -28.43 -23.49 -4.29
CA LEU A 621 -28.26 -22.55 -5.39
C LEU A 621 -26.92 -22.79 -6.11
N PRO A 622 -26.86 -22.64 -7.44
CA PRO A 622 -25.59 -22.59 -8.16
C PRO A 622 -24.80 -21.36 -7.70
N VAL A 623 -23.49 -21.53 -7.56
CA VAL A 623 -22.56 -20.43 -7.28
C VAL A 623 -21.90 -19.99 -8.58
N VAL A 624 -21.83 -18.69 -8.80
CA VAL A 624 -21.07 -18.08 -9.89
C VAL A 624 -19.94 -17.29 -9.25
N PHE A 625 -18.72 -17.45 -9.78
CA PHE A 625 -17.55 -16.73 -9.27
C PHE A 625 -17.33 -15.46 -10.06
N HIS A 626 -16.76 -14.44 -9.41
CA HIS A 626 -16.42 -13.21 -10.11
C HIS A 626 -15.33 -13.47 -11.17
N PRO A 627 -15.35 -12.74 -12.31
CA PRO A 627 -14.37 -12.91 -13.37
C PRO A 627 -12.93 -12.56 -12.94
N LEU A 628 -11.97 -12.90 -13.81
CA LEU A 628 -10.61 -12.36 -13.74
C LEU A 628 -10.56 -10.93 -14.30
N PRO A 629 -9.56 -10.12 -13.93
CA PRO A 629 -9.38 -8.76 -14.47
C PRO A 629 -9.33 -8.76 -16.00
N PRO A 630 -9.93 -7.77 -16.67
CA PRO A 630 -9.72 -7.55 -18.10
C PRO A 630 -8.25 -7.28 -18.40
N ASP A 631 -7.86 -7.64 -19.61
CA ASP A 631 -6.48 -7.55 -20.11
C ASP A 631 -6.44 -6.79 -21.45
N HIS A 632 -5.26 -6.55 -22.01
CA HIS A 632 -5.05 -5.84 -23.28
C HIS A 632 -5.75 -4.47 -23.27
N PHE A 633 -5.56 -3.69 -22.19
CA PHE A 633 -6.20 -2.39 -22.08
C PHE A 633 -5.50 -1.38 -22.99
N GLY A 634 -6.26 -0.54 -23.68
CA GLY A 634 -5.71 0.52 -24.52
C GLY A 634 -6.62 1.74 -24.63
N ILE A 635 -5.99 2.92 -24.69
CA ILE A 635 -6.64 4.21 -24.96
C ILE A 635 -6.31 4.64 -26.39
N ILE A 636 -7.29 4.55 -27.28
CA ILE A 636 -7.13 4.83 -28.71
C ILE A 636 -7.85 6.14 -29.08
N PRO A 637 -7.13 7.19 -29.48
CA PRO A 637 -7.75 8.42 -29.96
C PRO A 637 -8.43 8.15 -31.30
N LEU A 638 -9.62 8.73 -31.49
CA LEU A 638 -10.40 8.64 -32.72
C LEU A 638 -10.46 10.01 -33.42
N GLU A 639 -10.95 10.01 -34.66
CA GLU A 639 -11.34 11.23 -35.35
C GLU A 639 -12.44 11.99 -34.55
N ASP A 640 -12.57 13.29 -34.79
CA ASP A 640 -13.53 14.19 -34.12
C ASP A 640 -13.33 14.41 -32.60
N GLY A 641 -12.15 14.10 -32.05
CA GLY A 641 -11.83 14.36 -30.64
C GLY A 641 -12.38 13.33 -29.65
N LYS A 642 -12.95 12.22 -30.14
CA LYS A 642 -13.41 11.10 -29.33
C LYS A 642 -12.27 10.17 -28.96
N VAL A 643 -12.48 9.38 -27.92
CA VAL A 643 -11.53 8.36 -27.44
C VAL A 643 -12.25 7.03 -27.30
N ARG A 644 -11.60 5.96 -27.75
CA ARG A 644 -11.99 4.58 -27.46
C ARG A 644 -11.11 4.02 -26.36
N LEU A 645 -11.72 3.62 -25.26
CA LEU A 645 -11.14 2.66 -24.31
C LEU A 645 -11.48 1.26 -24.82
N GLN A 646 -10.53 0.34 -24.91
CA GLN A 646 -10.76 -1.04 -25.35
C GLN A 646 -9.98 -2.04 -24.51
N TRP A 647 -10.53 -3.23 -24.30
CA TRP A 647 -9.93 -4.30 -23.51
C TRP A 647 -10.40 -5.69 -24.02
N GLN A 648 -9.85 -6.75 -23.44
CA GLN A 648 -10.24 -8.13 -23.70
C GLN A 648 -10.72 -8.84 -22.42
N PRO A 649 -11.73 -9.72 -22.50
CA PRO A 649 -12.10 -10.61 -21.40
C PRO A 649 -11.02 -11.65 -21.14
N VAL A 650 -10.75 -11.93 -19.86
CA VAL A 650 -9.87 -13.03 -19.44
C VAL A 650 -10.69 -14.23 -18.99
N THR A 651 -10.36 -15.40 -19.54
CA THR A 651 -10.99 -16.67 -19.14
C THR A 651 -10.26 -17.26 -17.95
N ASP A 652 -11.02 -17.75 -16.95
CA ASP A 652 -10.46 -18.55 -15.86
C ASP A 652 -10.51 -20.05 -16.20
N PRO A 653 -9.38 -20.69 -16.57
CA PRO A 653 -9.38 -22.12 -16.90
C PRO A 653 -9.66 -23.01 -15.68
N LEU A 654 -9.52 -22.49 -14.45
CA LEU A 654 -9.80 -23.21 -13.21
C LEU A 654 -11.23 -22.98 -12.71
N GLU A 655 -12.00 -22.10 -13.34
CA GLU A 655 -13.39 -21.82 -12.96
C GLU A 655 -14.24 -21.36 -14.16
N PRO A 656 -14.86 -22.30 -14.89
CA PRO A 656 -15.63 -22.00 -16.10
C PRO A 656 -16.86 -21.11 -15.89
N THR A 657 -17.35 -20.93 -14.65
CA THR A 657 -18.49 -20.02 -14.40
C THR A 657 -18.07 -18.56 -14.26
N ALA A 658 -16.77 -18.26 -14.15
CA ALA A 658 -16.23 -16.91 -13.97
C ALA A 658 -16.18 -16.09 -15.28
N VAL A 659 -17.24 -16.16 -16.08
CA VAL A 659 -17.34 -15.47 -17.38
C VAL A 659 -17.88 -14.06 -17.18
N PRO A 660 -17.26 -13.02 -17.77
CA PRO A 660 -17.79 -11.67 -17.72
C PRO A 660 -19.07 -11.51 -18.53
N THR A 661 -20.02 -10.73 -18.01
CA THR A 661 -21.27 -10.37 -18.70
C THR A 661 -21.40 -8.88 -19.01
N TYR A 662 -20.66 -8.05 -18.28
CA TYR A 662 -20.52 -6.61 -18.51
C TYR A 662 -19.24 -6.11 -17.82
N TYR A 663 -18.90 -4.84 -18.02
CA TYR A 663 -17.71 -4.18 -17.49
C TYR A 663 -18.07 -2.86 -16.85
N LYS A 664 -17.32 -2.48 -15.82
CA LYS A 664 -17.35 -1.13 -15.25
C LYS A 664 -16.06 -0.41 -15.58
N VAL A 665 -16.19 0.80 -16.12
CA VAL A 665 -15.08 1.71 -16.37
C VAL A 665 -14.99 2.67 -15.21
N TYR A 666 -13.86 2.67 -14.52
CA TYR A 666 -13.52 3.64 -13.49
C TYR A 666 -12.64 4.74 -14.07
N ARG A 667 -12.84 5.97 -13.62
CA ARG A 667 -12.13 7.16 -14.08
C ARG A 667 -11.62 7.98 -12.90
N ASP A 668 -10.37 8.38 -12.96
CA ASP A 668 -9.78 9.45 -12.14
C ASP A 668 -9.53 10.66 -13.05
N VAL A 669 -9.81 11.86 -12.54
CA VAL A 669 -9.57 13.12 -13.23
C VAL A 669 -8.65 13.97 -12.36
N ASN A 670 -7.48 14.32 -12.89
CA ASN A 670 -6.46 15.16 -12.24
C ASN A 670 -6.01 14.63 -10.85
N GLY A 671 -5.97 13.30 -10.67
CA GLY A 671 -5.47 12.66 -9.45
C GLY A 671 -6.37 12.85 -8.22
N THR A 672 -7.68 13.03 -8.44
CA THR A 672 -8.67 13.18 -7.37
C THR A 672 -9.13 11.85 -6.78
N GLY A 673 -8.89 10.74 -7.47
CA GLY A 673 -9.26 9.37 -7.10
C GLY A 673 -10.28 8.75 -8.06
N PHE A 674 -10.34 7.41 -8.09
CA PHE A 674 -11.22 6.68 -9.01
C PHE A 674 -12.69 6.67 -8.58
N MET A 675 -13.57 6.99 -9.52
CA MET A 675 -15.02 6.80 -9.41
C MET A 675 -15.55 6.00 -10.60
N GLU A 676 -16.69 5.30 -10.42
CA GLU A 676 -17.37 4.64 -11.54
C GLU A 676 -17.82 5.71 -12.56
N PHE A 677 -17.40 5.55 -13.81
CA PHE A 677 -17.75 6.44 -14.91
C PHE A 677 -18.92 5.88 -15.72
N MET A 678 -18.82 4.61 -16.15
CA MET A 678 -19.85 3.97 -16.95
C MET A 678 -19.80 2.45 -16.84
N SER A 679 -20.96 1.80 -16.92
CA SER A 679 -21.09 0.36 -17.11
C SER A 679 -21.44 0.05 -18.58
N VAL A 680 -20.74 -0.88 -19.21
CA VAL A 680 -20.92 -1.28 -20.63
C VAL A 680 -20.93 -2.80 -20.80
N THR A 681 -21.59 -3.31 -21.84
CA THR A 681 -21.60 -4.75 -22.14
C THR A 681 -20.53 -5.14 -23.16
N ASP A 682 -20.18 -4.23 -24.06
CA ASP A 682 -19.08 -4.39 -25.00
C ASP A 682 -17.72 -4.33 -24.29
N SER A 683 -16.69 -4.88 -24.93
CA SER A 683 -15.30 -4.80 -24.46
C SER A 683 -14.59 -3.49 -24.86
N PHE A 684 -15.39 -2.43 -25.08
CA PHE A 684 -14.89 -1.10 -25.37
C PHE A 684 -15.90 -0.03 -24.93
N LEU A 685 -15.42 1.20 -24.76
CA LEU A 685 -16.23 2.40 -24.54
C LEU A 685 -15.70 3.53 -25.42
N VAL A 686 -16.57 4.16 -26.21
CA VAL A 686 -16.25 5.39 -26.94
C VAL A 686 -16.93 6.58 -26.27
N PHE A 687 -16.15 7.60 -25.93
CA PHE A 687 -16.67 8.83 -25.32
C PHE A 687 -15.88 10.06 -25.77
N GLU A 688 -16.41 11.25 -25.51
CA GLU A 688 -15.75 12.53 -25.75
C GLU A 688 -15.29 13.13 -24.40
N PRO A 689 -14.01 13.46 -24.21
CA PRO A 689 -13.52 14.03 -22.96
C PRO A 689 -14.15 15.40 -22.68
N GLU A 690 -14.64 15.60 -21.45
CA GLU A 690 -15.29 16.84 -21.02
C GLU A 690 -14.37 18.07 -21.12
N ASN A 691 -13.07 17.89 -20.88
CA ASN A 691 -12.05 18.92 -21.04
C ASN A 691 -10.73 18.26 -21.47
N SER A 692 -10.24 18.61 -22.66
CA SER A 692 -9.00 18.05 -23.22
C SER A 692 -7.75 18.37 -22.39
N GLY A 693 -7.80 19.42 -21.55
CA GLY A 693 -6.74 19.83 -20.63
C GLY A 693 -6.62 19.00 -19.36
N ASN A 694 -7.64 18.21 -19.03
CA ASN A 694 -7.57 17.31 -17.89
C ASN A 694 -6.67 16.11 -18.19
N VAL A 695 -6.00 15.64 -17.15
CA VAL A 695 -5.34 14.34 -17.14
C VAL A 695 -6.36 13.31 -16.66
N TYR A 696 -6.60 12.30 -17.47
CA TYR A 696 -7.52 11.21 -17.15
C TYR A 696 -6.75 9.93 -16.88
N GLN A 697 -7.17 9.16 -15.88
CA GLN A 697 -6.74 7.79 -15.67
C GLN A 697 -7.95 6.86 -15.69
N PHE A 698 -7.77 5.65 -16.19
CA PHE A 698 -8.83 4.66 -16.33
C PHE A 698 -8.36 3.29 -15.85
N ARG A 699 -9.30 2.52 -15.32
CA ARG A 699 -9.16 1.09 -15.05
C ARG A 699 -10.51 0.41 -15.23
N ILE A 700 -10.50 -0.87 -15.61
CA ILE A 700 -11.73 -1.61 -15.94
C ILE A 700 -11.84 -2.83 -15.06
N THR A 701 -13.05 -3.11 -14.57
CA THR A 701 -13.38 -4.38 -13.92
C THR A 701 -14.37 -5.16 -14.77
N ALA A 702 -14.21 -6.48 -14.77
CA ALA A 702 -15.14 -7.42 -15.35
C ALA A 702 -16.18 -7.84 -14.29
N CYS A 703 -17.45 -7.89 -14.69
CA CYS A 703 -18.54 -8.17 -13.77
C CYS A 703 -19.46 -9.28 -14.29
N ASN A 704 -20.00 -10.07 -13.36
CA ASN A 704 -21.08 -11.02 -13.61
C ASN A 704 -22.01 -11.11 -12.39
N ILE A 705 -23.00 -12.00 -12.43
CA ILE A 705 -23.95 -12.20 -11.32
C ILE A 705 -23.30 -12.77 -10.04
N GLY A 706 -22.06 -13.23 -10.12
CA GLY A 706 -21.24 -13.73 -9.02
C GLY A 706 -20.40 -12.66 -8.32
N GLY A 707 -20.06 -11.57 -9.01
CA GLY A 707 -19.28 -10.47 -8.43
C GLY A 707 -18.51 -9.64 -9.45
N GLU A 708 -17.60 -8.83 -8.93
CA GLU A 708 -16.72 -7.93 -9.67
C GLU A 708 -15.24 -8.37 -9.55
N SER A 709 -14.49 -8.31 -10.65
CA SER A 709 -13.07 -8.66 -10.67
C SER A 709 -12.18 -7.62 -9.97
N PHE A 710 -10.90 -7.95 -9.77
CA PHE A 710 -9.89 -6.90 -9.58
C PHE A 710 -9.79 -6.03 -10.85
N PRO A 711 -9.32 -4.78 -10.74
CA PRO A 711 -9.16 -3.91 -11.89
C PRO A 711 -8.05 -4.41 -12.84
N SER A 712 -8.15 -4.02 -14.11
CA SER A 712 -7.05 -4.01 -15.07
C SER A 712 -5.89 -3.13 -14.57
N GLU A 713 -4.79 -3.06 -15.33
CA GLU A 713 -3.83 -1.97 -15.18
C GLU A 713 -4.50 -0.58 -15.31
N THR A 714 -3.81 0.45 -14.83
CA THR A 714 -4.27 1.83 -14.98
C THR A 714 -3.55 2.51 -16.14
N LEU A 715 -4.32 2.91 -17.15
CA LEU A 715 -3.83 3.71 -18.27
C LEU A 715 -4.31 5.15 -18.17
N SER A 716 -3.51 6.06 -18.69
CA SER A 716 -3.70 7.51 -18.58
C SER A 716 -3.61 8.24 -19.92
N MET A 717 -4.23 9.41 -20.01
CA MET A 717 -4.19 10.27 -21.21
C MET A 717 -4.36 11.76 -20.91
N ARG A 718 -3.94 12.59 -21.88
CA ARG A 718 -4.26 14.03 -21.96
C ARG A 718 -4.29 14.47 -23.43
N LEU A 719 -5.31 15.22 -23.85
CA LEU A 719 -5.53 15.58 -25.27
C LEU A 719 -5.41 17.07 -25.60
N SER A 720 -4.80 17.88 -24.74
CA SER A 720 -4.69 19.34 -24.92
C SER A 720 -3.43 19.84 -25.63
N GLY A 721 -2.53 18.95 -26.06
CA GLY A 721 -1.26 19.37 -26.65
C GLY A 721 -1.40 19.86 -28.09
N LEU A 722 -0.61 20.88 -28.43
CA LEU A 722 -0.63 21.55 -29.74
C LEU A 722 0.50 21.05 -30.66
N LYS A 723 1.49 20.33 -30.13
CA LYS A 723 2.68 19.90 -30.89
C LYS A 723 2.55 18.54 -31.58
N GLY A 724 1.56 17.73 -31.21
CA GLY A 724 1.37 16.36 -31.73
C GLY A 724 0.94 15.38 -30.63
N MET A 725 1.00 14.08 -30.94
CA MET A 725 0.62 12.99 -30.03
C MET A 725 1.85 12.16 -29.63
N GLY A 726 2.02 11.87 -28.35
CA GLY A 726 2.95 10.87 -27.82
C GLY A 726 2.22 9.58 -27.43
N LEU A 727 2.94 8.45 -27.49
CA LEU A 727 2.45 7.16 -27.00
C LEU A 727 3.31 6.71 -25.82
N VAL A 728 2.67 6.37 -24.70
CA VAL A 728 3.29 5.60 -23.62
C VAL A 728 2.82 4.15 -23.74
N VAL A 729 3.75 3.23 -23.90
CA VAL A 729 3.48 1.79 -23.83
C VAL A 729 3.85 1.35 -22.42
N ASN A 730 2.84 0.95 -21.64
CA ASN A 730 3.06 0.33 -20.34
C ASN A 730 3.48 -1.11 -20.56
N ALA A 731 4.75 -1.42 -20.30
CA ALA A 731 5.32 -2.75 -20.40
C ALA A 731 5.88 -3.19 -19.04
N PHE A 732 5.31 -2.67 -17.95
CA PHE A 732 5.68 -3.04 -16.58
C PHE A 732 4.48 -3.69 -15.89
N ASP A 733 4.40 -5.01 -16.05
CA ASP A 733 3.35 -5.89 -15.53
C ASP A 733 3.91 -6.89 -14.53
N ARG A 734 5.24 -7.00 -14.45
CA ARG A 734 5.93 -7.91 -13.55
C ARG A 734 5.51 -7.66 -12.10
N ILE A 735 4.99 -8.73 -11.52
CA ILE A 735 4.91 -9.00 -10.09
C ILE A 735 5.57 -10.37 -9.88
N SER A 736 6.41 -10.50 -8.86
CA SER A 736 7.21 -11.71 -8.65
C SER A 736 7.70 -11.82 -7.21
N GLY A 737 8.00 -13.05 -6.78
CA GLY A 737 8.77 -13.29 -5.56
C GLY A 737 10.26 -12.98 -5.77
N PRO A 738 11.04 -12.86 -4.69
CA PRO A 738 12.48 -12.62 -4.78
C PRO A 738 13.24 -13.82 -5.37
N GLY A 739 14.45 -13.55 -5.87
CA GLY A 739 15.37 -14.60 -6.32
C GLY A 739 15.76 -15.54 -5.18
N ILE A 740 15.99 -16.82 -5.48
CA ILE A 740 16.36 -17.86 -4.50
C ILE A 740 17.52 -18.69 -5.02
N PHE A 741 18.41 -19.09 -4.12
CA PHE A 741 19.51 -20.00 -4.42
C PHE A 741 19.62 -21.16 -3.43
N ASP A 742 20.21 -22.26 -3.90
CA ASP A 742 20.56 -23.41 -3.09
C ASP A 742 21.81 -24.11 -3.66
N THR A 743 22.86 -24.17 -2.84
CA THR A 743 24.16 -24.81 -3.17
C THR A 743 24.35 -26.12 -2.41
N GLY A 744 23.33 -26.59 -1.68
CA GLY A 744 23.41 -27.74 -0.79
C GLY A 744 23.98 -27.42 0.60
N SER A 745 25.03 -26.60 0.70
CA SER A 745 25.54 -26.12 2.01
C SER A 745 24.97 -24.75 2.41
N MET A 746 24.72 -23.87 1.44
CA MET A 746 24.08 -22.58 1.66
C MET A 746 22.82 -22.43 0.81
N ALA A 747 21.78 -21.84 1.37
CA ALA A 747 20.53 -21.58 0.66
C ALA A 747 19.77 -20.38 1.26
N GLY A 748 19.01 -19.67 0.44
CA GLY A 748 18.19 -18.55 0.91
C GLY A 748 17.72 -17.62 -0.20
N ILE A 749 17.28 -16.43 0.22
CA ILE A 749 16.77 -15.40 -0.66
C ILE A 749 17.91 -14.47 -1.14
N GLU A 750 18.01 -14.27 -2.46
CA GLU A 750 19.03 -13.44 -3.12
C GLU A 750 18.58 -11.97 -3.27
N TRP A 751 18.32 -11.28 -2.16
CA TRP A 751 17.88 -9.87 -2.16
C TRP A 751 18.83 -8.90 -2.87
N TRP A 752 20.09 -9.27 -3.05
CA TRP A 752 21.05 -8.48 -3.82
C TRP A 752 20.87 -8.65 -5.34
N ASN A 753 20.28 -9.74 -5.81
CA ASN A 753 20.17 -10.03 -7.23
C ASN A 753 18.79 -9.63 -7.77
N ASP A 754 17.73 -10.02 -7.06
CA ASP A 754 16.34 -9.79 -7.45
C ASP A 754 15.47 -9.77 -6.20
N GLN A 755 14.91 -8.62 -5.86
CA GLN A 755 14.07 -8.48 -4.68
C GLN A 755 12.63 -8.95 -4.94
N GLY A 756 12.31 -9.29 -6.18
CA GLY A 756 10.94 -9.48 -6.62
C GLY A 756 10.18 -8.16 -6.67
N VAL A 757 8.93 -8.21 -7.10
CA VAL A 757 8.07 -7.04 -7.26
C VAL A 757 6.72 -7.35 -6.64
N GLU A 758 6.38 -6.63 -5.56
CA GLU A 758 5.06 -6.74 -4.92
C GLU A 758 3.93 -6.22 -5.83
N ASP A 759 2.71 -6.72 -5.63
CA ASP A 759 1.52 -6.20 -6.31
C ASP A 759 0.98 -4.99 -5.52
N GLY A 760 1.20 -3.79 -6.05
CA GLY A 760 0.89 -2.54 -5.37
C GLY A 760 1.88 -2.19 -4.26
N THR A 761 1.55 -2.51 -3.01
CA THR A 761 2.40 -2.19 -1.85
C THR A 761 2.36 -3.34 -0.85
N GLY A 762 3.53 -3.91 -0.56
CA GLY A 762 3.72 -4.99 0.40
C GLY A 762 4.04 -4.50 1.81
N TYR A 763 3.73 -5.34 2.80
CA TYR A 763 4.01 -5.10 4.23
C TYR A 763 4.46 -6.38 4.95
N ILE A 764 4.86 -7.42 4.20
CA ILE A 764 5.13 -8.75 4.76
C ILE A 764 6.61 -8.96 5.11
N THR A 765 7.52 -8.10 4.66
CA THR A 765 8.96 -8.29 4.89
C THR A 765 9.37 -7.79 6.27
N THR A 766 10.27 -8.53 6.92
CA THR A 766 10.95 -8.07 8.14
C THR A 766 12.26 -7.38 7.78
N GLY A 767 12.94 -7.82 6.72
CA GLY A 767 14.26 -7.34 6.33
C GLY A 767 15.06 -8.42 5.60
N SER A 768 16.29 -8.11 5.21
CA SER A 768 17.12 -9.04 4.43
C SER A 768 17.58 -10.26 5.26
N GLN A 769 17.68 -11.44 4.63
CA GLN A 769 18.28 -12.62 5.23
C GLN A 769 19.80 -12.40 5.43
N TYR A 770 20.33 -12.81 6.58
CA TYR A 770 21.78 -12.71 6.88
C TYR A 770 22.45 -14.06 7.18
N ASP A 771 21.70 -15.09 7.58
CA ASP A 771 22.25 -16.44 7.77
C ASP A 771 21.78 -17.39 6.65
N PHE A 772 22.74 -17.83 5.83
CA PHE A 772 22.51 -18.72 4.69
C PHE A 772 23.05 -20.13 4.91
N ASP A 773 23.74 -20.42 6.01
CA ASP A 773 24.37 -21.71 6.28
C ASP A 773 23.34 -22.71 6.81
N ARG A 774 23.05 -23.77 6.05
CA ARG A 774 22.09 -24.81 6.43
C ARG A 774 22.47 -25.55 7.71
N SER A 775 23.73 -25.51 8.12
CA SER A 775 24.23 -26.14 9.35
C SER A 775 24.07 -25.27 10.60
N SER A 776 23.71 -23.99 10.45
CA SER A 776 23.42 -23.09 11.56
C SER A 776 22.24 -23.63 12.39
N PRO A 777 22.46 -23.97 13.68
CA PRO A 777 21.42 -24.55 14.50
C PRO A 777 20.41 -23.51 14.94
N TRP A 778 19.15 -23.93 15.06
CA TRP A 778 18.15 -23.17 15.79
C TRP A 778 18.46 -23.18 17.29
N LEU A 779 18.52 -22.01 17.91
CA LEU A 779 18.67 -21.87 19.37
C LEU A 779 17.35 -21.46 20.01
N ASP A 780 16.77 -20.35 19.54
CA ASP A 780 15.49 -19.78 19.96
C ASP A 780 14.94 -18.85 18.85
N ASP A 781 13.79 -18.22 19.08
CA ASP A 781 13.16 -17.35 18.08
C ASP A 781 13.95 -16.05 17.77
N ASP A 782 14.85 -15.62 18.68
CA ASP A 782 15.74 -14.48 18.45
C ASP A 782 17.00 -14.89 17.67
N SER A 783 17.38 -16.17 17.75
CA SER A 783 18.54 -16.79 17.09
C SER A 783 18.14 -18.07 16.36
N PRO A 784 17.36 -17.98 15.27
CA PRO A 784 16.77 -19.15 14.62
C PRO A 784 17.74 -19.93 13.71
N GLY A 785 18.97 -19.44 13.53
CA GLY A 785 19.98 -20.07 12.67
C GLY A 785 19.68 -19.87 11.19
N TRP A 786 19.76 -20.93 10.40
CA TRP A 786 19.58 -20.85 8.95
C TRP A 786 18.27 -20.16 8.55
N GLY A 787 18.37 -19.13 7.71
CA GLY A 787 17.24 -18.31 7.29
C GLY A 787 17.04 -17.05 8.12
N ALA A 788 17.79 -16.87 9.22
CA ALA A 788 17.67 -15.69 10.08
C ALA A 788 17.75 -14.39 9.28
N SER A 789 16.81 -13.48 9.57
CA SER A 789 16.60 -12.25 8.83
C SER A 789 16.56 -11.03 9.73
N HIS A 790 16.92 -9.88 9.16
CA HIS A 790 16.88 -8.60 9.84
C HIS A 790 15.43 -8.07 10.01
N SER A 791 15.28 -6.92 10.67
CA SER A 791 14.00 -6.33 11.11
C SER A 791 13.79 -4.87 10.68
N GLU A 792 14.61 -4.35 9.77
CA GLU A 792 14.66 -2.95 9.30
C GLU A 792 13.45 -2.52 8.47
N SER A 793 12.75 -3.48 7.86
CA SER A 793 11.60 -3.20 6.98
C SER A 793 10.25 -3.34 7.69
N GLU A 794 10.24 -3.84 8.93
CA GLU A 794 9.00 -4.11 9.67
C GLU A 794 8.15 -2.86 9.92
N GLY A 795 6.96 -2.81 9.32
CA GLY A 795 6.01 -1.71 9.46
C GLY A 795 6.21 -0.58 8.45
N ASN A 796 7.21 -0.69 7.59
CA ASN A 796 7.41 0.22 6.47
C ASN A 796 6.74 -0.35 5.21
N PRO A 797 6.04 0.49 4.40
CA PRO A 797 5.54 0.07 3.11
C PRO A 797 6.70 -0.30 2.18
N VAL A 798 6.52 -1.38 1.42
CA VAL A 798 7.40 -1.77 0.31
C VAL A 798 6.65 -1.56 -1.00
N PRO A 799 6.89 -0.45 -1.72
CA PRO A 799 6.25 -0.20 -3.00
C PRO A 799 6.70 -1.24 -4.02
N GLY A 800 5.75 -1.80 -4.76
CA GLY A 800 5.99 -2.65 -5.91
C GLY A 800 5.33 -2.06 -7.16
N ASN A 801 4.72 -2.92 -7.97
CA ASN A 801 4.01 -2.48 -9.16
C ASN A 801 2.64 -1.87 -8.79
N SER A 802 2.58 -0.53 -8.74
CA SER A 802 1.35 0.23 -8.48
C SER A 802 0.33 0.17 -9.61
N ARG A 803 0.73 -0.33 -10.79
CA ARG A 803 -0.03 -0.33 -12.06
C ARG A 803 -0.45 1.04 -12.55
N GLY A 804 0.11 2.13 -11.99
CA GLY A 804 -0.32 3.51 -12.22
C GLY A 804 0.78 4.46 -12.70
N PHE A 805 1.91 3.93 -13.19
CA PHE A 805 3.08 4.74 -13.52
C PHE A 805 2.91 5.62 -14.78
N THR A 806 1.94 5.29 -15.66
CA THR A 806 1.74 6.00 -16.93
C THR A 806 1.43 7.49 -16.77
N ILE A 807 0.82 7.92 -15.65
CA ILE A 807 0.46 9.33 -15.43
C ILE A 807 1.69 10.21 -15.30
N ASN A 808 2.57 9.86 -14.38
CA ASN A 808 3.79 10.61 -14.09
C ASN A 808 4.74 10.53 -15.30
N HIS A 809 4.84 9.36 -15.92
CA HIS A 809 5.64 9.14 -17.12
C HIS A 809 5.16 10.00 -18.30
N GLY A 810 3.86 9.93 -18.61
CA GLY A 810 3.25 10.63 -19.75
C GLY A 810 3.19 12.15 -19.57
N GLU A 811 2.86 12.66 -18.38
CA GLU A 811 2.88 14.10 -18.13
C GLU A 811 4.31 14.66 -18.19
N SER A 812 5.29 13.98 -17.59
CA SER A 812 6.68 14.46 -17.57
C SER A 812 7.32 14.46 -18.95
N LEU A 813 7.03 13.44 -19.75
CA LEU A 813 7.58 13.32 -21.10
C LEU A 813 6.79 14.17 -22.11
N PHE A 814 5.47 14.04 -22.17
CA PHE A 814 4.66 14.63 -23.24
C PHE A 814 3.84 15.84 -22.79
N GLY A 815 3.02 15.68 -21.75
CA GLY A 815 2.04 16.69 -21.33
C GLY A 815 2.66 18.05 -21.00
N ASN A 816 3.69 18.05 -20.16
CA ASN A 816 4.44 19.24 -19.74
C ASN A 816 5.27 19.86 -20.88
N ASN A 817 5.46 19.13 -21.98
CA ASN A 817 6.18 19.57 -23.17
C ASN A 817 5.28 20.00 -24.34
N GLY A 818 3.96 20.06 -24.10
CA GLY A 818 2.98 20.58 -25.06
C GLY A 818 2.45 19.55 -26.07
N TYR A 819 2.67 18.26 -25.82
CA TYR A 819 2.13 17.16 -26.62
C TYR A 819 0.88 16.57 -25.95
N SER A 820 -0.10 16.19 -26.78
CA SER A 820 -1.15 15.27 -26.35
C SER A 820 -0.52 13.89 -26.20
N TRP A 821 -1.09 13.04 -25.37
CA TRP A 821 -0.60 11.69 -25.22
C TRP A 821 -1.68 10.74 -24.71
N VAL A 822 -1.50 9.47 -25.05
CA VAL A 822 -2.30 8.35 -24.56
C VAL A 822 -1.37 7.24 -24.13
N SER A 823 -1.90 6.27 -23.41
CA SER A 823 -1.18 5.05 -23.06
C SER A 823 -1.95 3.81 -23.44
N VAL A 824 -1.18 2.75 -23.70
CA VAL A 824 -1.64 1.40 -24.05
C VAL A 824 -0.79 0.38 -23.32
N SER A 825 -1.36 -0.79 -23.04
CA SER A 825 -0.59 -1.99 -22.67
C SER A 825 0.39 -2.37 -23.77
N ASP A 826 1.42 -3.12 -23.38
CA ASP A 826 2.35 -3.71 -24.32
C ASP A 826 1.69 -4.76 -25.22
N GLU A 827 0.68 -5.51 -24.74
CA GLU A 827 -0.05 -6.46 -25.57
C GLU A 827 -0.84 -5.77 -26.68
N VAL A 828 -1.47 -4.62 -26.40
CA VAL A 828 -2.16 -3.81 -27.43
C VAL A 828 -1.15 -3.25 -28.41
N PHE A 829 -0.02 -2.73 -27.93
CA PHE A 829 1.01 -2.19 -28.83
C PHE A 829 1.61 -3.28 -29.73
N ALA A 830 1.82 -4.50 -29.20
CA ALA A 830 2.45 -5.62 -29.88
C ALA A 830 1.59 -6.22 -31.02
N GLN A 831 0.30 -5.89 -31.11
CA GLN A 831 -0.60 -6.37 -32.16
C GLN A 831 -0.21 -5.84 -33.55
N PRO A 832 -0.11 -6.67 -34.60
CA PRO A 832 0.28 -6.24 -35.95
C PRO A 832 -0.56 -5.08 -36.54
N GLU A 833 -1.84 -5.02 -36.19
CA GLU A 833 -2.82 -4.04 -36.62
C GLU A 833 -2.71 -2.68 -35.90
N PHE A 834 -1.90 -2.58 -34.83
CA PHE A 834 -1.73 -1.31 -34.12
C PHE A 834 -1.14 -0.24 -35.05
N ASP A 835 -1.79 0.93 -35.07
CA ASP A 835 -1.40 2.05 -35.91
C ASP A 835 -0.41 2.98 -35.21
N ILE A 836 0.83 3.02 -35.69
CA ILE A 836 1.90 3.83 -35.13
C ILE A 836 1.99 5.25 -35.73
N HIS A 837 1.33 5.51 -36.86
CA HIS A 837 1.52 6.75 -37.62
C HIS A 837 1.10 8.04 -36.89
N PRO A 838 0.08 8.03 -36.00
CA PRO A 838 -0.32 9.25 -35.28
C PRO A 838 0.72 9.79 -34.30
N TYR A 839 1.72 8.97 -33.91
CA TYR A 839 2.58 9.26 -32.77
C TYR A 839 3.94 9.83 -33.19
N PHE A 840 4.28 11.00 -32.63
CA PHE A 840 5.58 11.65 -32.80
C PHE A 840 6.71 10.84 -32.13
N ALA A 841 6.41 10.22 -30.99
CA ALA A 841 7.34 9.39 -30.25
C ALA A 841 6.59 8.26 -29.51
N VAL A 842 7.24 7.11 -29.42
CA VAL A 842 6.81 5.96 -28.62
C VAL A 842 7.76 5.80 -27.44
N SER A 843 7.20 5.78 -26.24
CA SER A 843 7.92 5.59 -24.98
C SER A 843 7.52 4.28 -24.34
N VAL A 844 8.46 3.34 -24.20
CA VAL A 844 8.26 2.07 -23.49
C VAL A 844 8.67 2.24 -22.03
N LEU A 845 7.69 2.15 -21.14
CA LEU A 845 7.86 2.13 -19.69
C LEU A 845 8.03 0.66 -19.28
N ALA A 846 9.27 0.23 -19.02
CA ALA A 846 9.56 -1.17 -18.72
C ALA A 846 9.83 -1.42 -17.23
N GLY A 847 9.88 -0.40 -16.36
CA GLY A 847 10.07 -0.57 -14.92
C GLY A 847 11.09 -1.64 -14.52
N GLU A 848 10.65 -2.61 -13.74
CA GLU A 848 11.43 -3.81 -13.37
C GLU A 848 11.07 -5.06 -14.20
N GLU A 849 10.40 -4.88 -15.34
CA GLU A 849 10.06 -5.95 -16.27
C GLU A 849 11.31 -6.73 -16.67
N LYS A 850 11.21 -8.05 -16.63
CA LYS A 850 12.33 -8.95 -16.89
C LYS A 850 11.82 -10.35 -17.19
N ALA A 851 12.26 -10.92 -18.31
CA ALA A 851 12.00 -12.31 -18.64
C ALA A 851 12.50 -13.25 -17.53
N GLU A 852 11.62 -14.12 -17.05
CA GLU A 852 11.95 -15.12 -16.03
C GLU A 852 12.33 -16.45 -16.68
N SER A 853 13.25 -17.20 -16.09
CA SER A 853 13.68 -18.50 -16.66
C SER A 853 12.52 -19.51 -16.77
N ASN A 854 11.54 -19.41 -15.86
CA ASN A 854 10.44 -20.35 -15.72
C ASN A 854 9.19 -19.90 -16.52
N ASP A 855 9.12 -18.61 -16.87
CA ASP A 855 8.13 -18.03 -17.76
C ASP A 855 8.80 -16.99 -18.70
N PRO A 856 9.56 -17.44 -19.70
CA PRO A 856 10.38 -16.56 -20.55
C PRO A 856 9.59 -15.58 -21.42
N GLN A 857 8.26 -15.69 -21.46
CA GLN A 857 7.38 -14.88 -22.32
C GLN A 857 6.43 -14.01 -21.50
N GLY A 858 6.00 -14.45 -20.32
CA GLY A 858 5.00 -13.73 -19.52
C GLY A 858 5.45 -12.39 -18.93
N SER A 859 6.76 -12.13 -18.89
CA SER A 859 7.34 -10.88 -18.38
C SER A 859 8.51 -10.37 -19.24
N ALA A 860 8.50 -10.67 -20.55
CA ALA A 860 9.60 -10.31 -21.44
C ALA A 860 9.38 -8.95 -22.12
N ILE A 861 10.33 -8.03 -22.00
CA ILE A 861 10.23 -6.70 -22.63
C ILE A 861 10.14 -6.80 -24.16
N PHE A 862 10.88 -7.73 -24.78
CA PHE A 862 11.04 -7.81 -26.24
C PHE A 862 10.29 -8.97 -26.89
N SER A 863 8.99 -9.06 -26.65
CA SER A 863 8.11 -9.98 -27.37
C SER A 863 8.26 -9.83 -28.91
N PRO A 864 7.98 -10.87 -29.71
CA PRO A 864 8.02 -10.77 -31.18
C PRO A 864 7.21 -9.59 -31.75
N GLY A 865 6.03 -9.33 -31.17
CA GLY A 865 5.17 -8.21 -31.56
C GLY A 865 5.78 -6.85 -31.21
N MET A 866 6.29 -6.68 -29.98
CA MET A 866 6.98 -5.47 -29.53
C MET A 866 8.15 -5.09 -30.45
N ARG A 867 9.03 -6.06 -30.75
CA ARG A 867 10.18 -5.85 -31.66
C ARG A 867 9.73 -5.42 -33.06
N SER A 868 8.70 -6.07 -33.58
CA SER A 868 8.16 -5.76 -34.90
C SER A 868 7.61 -4.33 -34.97
N GLN A 869 6.93 -3.88 -33.92
CA GLN A 869 6.32 -2.56 -33.86
C GLN A 869 7.33 -1.45 -33.64
N LEU A 870 8.27 -1.61 -32.70
CA LEU A 870 9.38 -0.67 -32.54
C LEU A 870 10.24 -0.57 -33.80
N LYS A 871 10.45 -1.67 -34.52
CA LYS A 871 11.11 -1.63 -35.83
C LYS A 871 10.30 -0.80 -36.85
N ARG A 872 8.97 -0.97 -36.91
CA ARG A 872 8.10 -0.15 -37.77
C ARG A 872 8.22 1.34 -37.41
N VAL A 873 8.28 1.69 -36.12
CA VAL A 873 8.48 3.09 -35.68
C VAL A 873 9.79 3.64 -36.23
N ALA A 874 10.89 2.89 -36.06
CA ALA A 874 12.21 3.27 -36.57
C ALA A 874 12.26 3.38 -38.10
N ASP A 875 11.68 2.42 -38.83
CA ASP A 875 11.64 2.40 -40.30
C ASP A 875 10.87 3.60 -40.88
N ASN A 876 9.89 4.14 -40.13
CA ASN A 876 9.11 5.33 -40.49
C ASN A 876 9.70 6.65 -39.95
N GLY A 877 10.89 6.63 -39.35
CA GLY A 877 11.56 7.83 -38.85
C GLY A 877 11.05 8.35 -37.49
N GLY A 878 10.23 7.55 -36.77
CA GLY A 878 9.66 7.92 -35.47
C GLY A 878 10.68 7.85 -34.32
N ASN A 879 10.39 8.54 -33.22
CA ASN A 879 11.28 8.58 -32.06
C ASN A 879 10.95 7.47 -31.04
N ILE A 880 11.97 6.85 -30.44
CA ILE A 880 11.81 5.77 -29.46
C ILE A 880 12.51 6.15 -28.14
N PHE A 881 11.78 6.09 -27.04
CA PHE A 881 12.32 6.14 -25.68
C PHE A 881 12.06 4.80 -24.99
N LEU A 882 13.07 4.23 -24.33
CA LEU A 882 12.95 3.02 -23.51
C LEU A 882 13.66 3.23 -22.19
N SER A 883 13.00 2.91 -21.08
CA SER A 883 13.58 2.97 -19.74
C SER A 883 13.14 1.78 -18.90
N GLY A 884 14.09 1.13 -18.22
CA GLY A 884 13.83 0.04 -17.29
C GLY A 884 15.12 -0.47 -16.65
N SER A 885 14.99 -1.22 -15.56
CA SER A 885 16.11 -1.79 -14.80
C SER A 885 16.84 -2.89 -15.58
N TYR A 886 16.09 -3.67 -16.37
CA TYR A 886 16.56 -4.92 -17.00
C TYR A 886 16.50 -4.90 -18.54
N VAL A 887 16.56 -3.73 -19.17
CA VAL A 887 16.44 -3.57 -20.64
C VAL A 887 17.47 -4.37 -21.46
N GLY A 888 18.58 -4.79 -20.88
CA GLY A 888 19.51 -5.74 -21.50
C GLY A 888 19.58 -7.08 -20.76
N THR A 889 19.43 -7.08 -19.43
CA THR A 889 19.40 -8.30 -18.63
C THR A 889 18.25 -9.24 -19.04
N ASP A 890 17.10 -8.72 -19.46
CA ASP A 890 15.94 -9.44 -19.99
C ASP A 890 16.33 -10.53 -21.01
N PHE A 891 16.85 -10.12 -22.18
CA PHE A 891 17.21 -11.07 -23.24
C PHE A 891 18.50 -11.85 -22.94
N MET A 892 19.34 -11.38 -22.01
CA MET A 892 20.54 -12.11 -21.61
C MET A 892 20.21 -13.28 -20.67
N THR A 893 19.22 -13.11 -19.79
CA THR A 893 18.76 -14.12 -18.83
C THR A 893 18.26 -15.38 -19.54
N VAL A 894 17.49 -15.20 -20.61
CA VAL A 894 16.88 -16.31 -21.39
C VAL A 894 17.65 -16.66 -22.67
N GLY A 895 18.74 -15.95 -22.97
CA GLY A 895 19.56 -16.19 -24.16
C GLY A 895 18.87 -15.86 -25.50
N ASP A 896 17.94 -14.89 -25.53
CA ASP A 896 17.24 -14.50 -26.76
C ASP A 896 18.17 -13.70 -27.70
N THR A 897 18.76 -14.42 -28.66
CA THR A 897 19.65 -13.83 -29.67
C THR A 897 18.94 -12.88 -30.64
N LEU A 898 17.64 -13.06 -30.90
CA LEU A 898 16.87 -12.17 -31.77
C LEU A 898 16.62 -10.83 -31.08
N ALA A 899 16.29 -10.84 -29.79
CA ALA A 899 16.13 -9.62 -29.00
C ALA A 899 17.46 -8.88 -28.86
N ARG A 900 18.54 -9.61 -28.60
CA ARG A 900 19.90 -9.02 -28.55
C ARG A 900 20.31 -8.36 -29.87
N ASN A 901 20.03 -9.01 -31.01
CA ASN A 901 20.34 -8.42 -32.32
C ASN A 901 19.45 -7.20 -32.60
N PHE A 902 18.16 -7.29 -32.28
CA PHE A 902 17.22 -6.17 -32.38
C PHE A 902 17.66 -4.96 -31.54
N ALA A 903 18.10 -5.17 -30.29
CA ALA A 903 18.62 -4.13 -29.43
C ALA A 903 19.84 -3.41 -30.04
N ALA A 904 20.74 -4.17 -30.67
CA ALA A 904 21.93 -3.61 -31.33
C ALA A 904 21.59 -2.89 -32.64
N GLU A 905 20.70 -3.45 -33.46
CA GLU A 905 20.42 -2.96 -34.81
C GLU A 905 19.41 -1.82 -34.83
N VAL A 906 18.37 -1.90 -34.01
CA VAL A 906 17.25 -0.94 -33.98
C VAL A 906 17.40 0.04 -32.82
N LEU A 907 17.59 -0.44 -31.59
CA LEU A 907 17.68 0.41 -30.40
C LEU A 907 19.10 0.94 -30.11
N LYS A 908 20.09 0.50 -30.89
CA LYS A 908 21.47 1.00 -30.92
C LYS A 908 22.28 0.81 -29.63
N TYR A 909 21.98 -0.20 -28.83
CA TYR A 909 22.77 -0.54 -27.62
C TYR A 909 23.14 -2.03 -27.53
N ARG A 910 24.10 -2.33 -26.66
CA ARG A 910 24.48 -3.68 -26.22
C ARG A 910 24.45 -3.73 -24.70
N TRP A 911 24.04 -4.86 -24.15
CA TRP A 911 24.18 -5.12 -22.72
C TRP A 911 25.65 -5.38 -22.36
N THR A 912 26.07 -4.90 -21.19
CA THR A 912 27.41 -5.16 -20.63
C THR A 912 27.34 -5.94 -19.32
N SER A 913 26.53 -5.48 -18.37
CA SER A 913 26.35 -6.08 -17.04
C SER A 913 25.06 -5.57 -16.41
N GLY A 914 24.43 -6.35 -15.52
CA GLY A 914 23.46 -5.85 -14.55
C GLY A 914 24.15 -5.27 -13.30
N ASN A 915 23.36 -4.91 -12.28
CA ASN A 915 23.83 -4.42 -10.97
C ASN A 915 24.75 -3.19 -11.03
N ALA A 916 24.41 -2.20 -11.85
CA ALA A 916 25.30 -1.06 -12.11
C ALA A 916 25.59 -0.20 -10.88
N THR A 917 24.61 0.03 -9.99
CA THR A 917 24.77 0.87 -8.79
C THR A 917 23.72 0.53 -7.75
N ARG A 918 24.02 0.83 -6.47
CA ARG A 918 23.08 0.75 -5.33
C ARG A 918 22.68 2.13 -4.79
N LYS A 919 23.16 3.21 -5.41
CA LYS A 919 22.89 4.60 -4.97
C LYS A 919 21.92 5.36 -5.86
N GLY A 920 21.78 4.94 -7.12
CA GLY A 920 20.90 5.59 -8.09
C GLY A 920 21.43 6.88 -8.73
N ASP A 921 22.50 7.49 -8.22
CA ASP A 921 23.05 8.73 -8.78
C ASP A 921 23.55 8.57 -10.23
N PHE A 922 23.20 9.52 -11.11
CA PHE A 922 23.67 9.60 -12.48
C PHE A 922 23.84 11.04 -12.97
N TYR A 923 24.75 11.25 -13.93
CA TYR A 923 25.09 12.58 -14.44
C TYR A 923 25.25 12.58 -15.96
N SER A 924 25.07 13.76 -16.56
CA SER A 924 25.25 13.97 -18.00
C SER A 924 26.73 14.00 -18.39
N THR A 925 27.10 13.30 -19.46
CA THR A 925 28.47 13.34 -19.99
C THR A 925 28.67 14.52 -20.94
N ASP A 926 29.92 14.88 -21.24
CA ASP A 926 30.23 15.93 -22.24
C ASP A 926 29.62 15.63 -23.62
N TYR A 927 29.49 14.35 -23.99
CA TYR A 927 28.78 13.94 -25.20
C TYR A 927 27.26 14.09 -25.09
N GLY A 928 26.71 14.03 -23.87
CA GLY A 928 25.30 14.26 -23.58
C GLY A 928 24.92 15.73 -23.42
N LEU A 929 25.83 16.61 -22.96
CA LEU A 929 25.59 18.03 -22.68
C LEU A 929 24.87 18.83 -23.79
N PRO A 930 25.06 18.55 -25.10
CA PRO A 930 24.29 19.21 -26.15
C PRO A 930 22.79 18.92 -26.15
N TRP A 931 22.32 17.98 -25.32
CA TRP A 931 20.92 17.54 -25.21
C TRP A 931 20.44 17.38 -23.77
N PHE A 932 21.35 17.02 -22.86
CA PHE A 932 21.03 16.62 -21.51
C PHE A 932 21.95 17.34 -20.52
N GLN A 933 21.36 18.11 -19.61
CA GLN A 933 22.04 18.82 -18.54
C GLN A 933 21.34 18.49 -17.24
N LEU A 934 21.69 17.34 -16.70
CA LEU A 934 21.05 16.75 -15.53
C LEU A 934 22.09 16.04 -14.65
N HIS A 935 21.92 16.21 -13.35
CA HIS A 935 22.50 15.40 -12.29
C HIS A 935 21.35 15.06 -11.33
N SER A 936 21.01 13.79 -11.23
CA SER A 936 19.84 13.32 -10.48
C SER A 936 20.07 11.88 -9.98
N ALA A 937 19.08 11.31 -9.33
CA ALA A 937 19.11 9.95 -8.82
C ALA A 937 17.73 9.28 -8.95
N PHE A 938 17.74 7.99 -9.22
CA PHE A 938 16.56 7.11 -9.12
C PHE A 938 16.60 6.30 -7.83
N ASN A 939 15.45 5.77 -7.43
CA ASN A 939 15.33 5.01 -6.21
C ASN A 939 16.03 3.66 -6.30
N ALA A 940 17.28 3.58 -5.85
CA ALA A 940 18.05 2.33 -5.74
C ALA A 940 18.11 1.78 -4.30
N GLY A 941 17.35 2.38 -3.37
CA GLY A 941 17.28 1.99 -1.97
C GLY A 941 15.85 1.98 -1.45
N GLN A 942 15.69 1.93 -0.12
CA GLN A 942 14.37 1.87 0.50
C GLN A 942 13.63 3.20 0.36
N SER A 943 12.38 3.14 -0.11
CA SER A 943 11.46 4.27 -0.26
C SER A 943 10.05 3.84 0.13
N SER A 944 9.24 4.77 0.63
CA SER A 944 7.81 4.56 0.87
C SER A 944 6.94 4.81 -0.37
N ASP A 945 7.51 5.43 -1.42
CA ASP A 945 6.73 6.04 -2.49
C ASP A 945 6.90 5.33 -3.84
N THR A 946 8.05 4.70 -4.08
CA THR A 946 8.38 4.06 -5.37
C THR A 946 9.23 2.83 -5.13
N TYR A 947 9.09 1.83 -6.01
CA TYR A 947 9.79 0.55 -5.88
C TYR A 947 11.31 0.74 -5.95
N THR A 948 12.04 -0.23 -5.40
CA THR A 948 13.51 -0.21 -5.41
C THR A 948 14.01 -0.70 -6.75
N VAL A 949 14.99 -0.02 -7.34
CA VAL A 949 15.68 -0.47 -8.55
C VAL A 949 16.96 -1.18 -8.12
N GLU A 950 16.89 -2.48 -7.84
CA GLU A 950 18.03 -3.20 -7.26
C GLU A 950 19.17 -3.43 -8.25
N SER A 951 18.86 -3.74 -9.51
CA SER A 951 19.86 -4.17 -10.49
C SER A 951 19.75 -3.43 -11.83
N PRO A 952 20.02 -2.11 -11.85
CA PRO A 952 20.04 -1.32 -13.08
C PRO A 952 21.13 -1.81 -14.05
N ASP A 953 20.90 -1.69 -15.35
CA ASP A 953 21.77 -2.21 -16.42
C ASP A 953 22.86 -1.25 -16.88
N ILE A 954 24.07 -1.77 -17.12
CA ILE A 954 25.15 -1.10 -17.83
C ILE A 954 25.02 -1.36 -19.33
N LEU A 955 24.91 -0.28 -20.10
CA LEU A 955 24.73 -0.33 -21.55
C LEU A 955 26.02 0.07 -22.29
N ALA A 956 26.19 -0.40 -23.51
CA ALA A 956 27.27 0.00 -24.40
C ALA A 956 26.71 0.46 -25.76
N PRO A 957 27.29 1.48 -26.40
CA PRO A 957 26.82 1.94 -27.71
C PRO A 957 27.00 0.88 -28.81
N ALA A 958 26.03 0.76 -29.73
CA ALA A 958 26.07 -0.18 -30.85
C ALA A 958 26.05 0.53 -32.21
N GLY A 959 27.22 0.60 -32.84
CA GLY A 959 27.39 1.13 -34.19
C GLY A 959 27.85 2.61 -34.24
N PRO A 960 28.14 3.16 -35.43
CA PRO A 960 28.57 4.54 -35.56
C PRO A 960 27.46 5.56 -35.24
N GLY A 961 27.85 6.70 -34.67
CA GLY A 961 26.92 7.82 -34.36
C GLY A 961 26.12 7.66 -33.07
N THR A 962 26.33 6.57 -32.33
CA THR A 962 25.79 6.39 -30.98
C THR A 962 26.67 7.07 -29.94
N PHE A 963 26.07 7.61 -28.88
CA PHE A 963 26.79 8.23 -27.77
C PHE A 963 26.16 7.85 -26.43
N VAL A 964 26.83 8.20 -25.32
CA VAL A 964 26.41 7.90 -23.94
C VAL A 964 25.98 9.20 -23.26
N PRO A 965 24.68 9.51 -23.19
CA PRO A 965 24.20 10.71 -22.52
C PRO A 965 24.51 10.76 -21.03
N PHE A 966 24.30 9.63 -20.34
CA PHE A 966 24.36 9.55 -18.88
C PHE A 966 25.33 8.46 -18.41
N ARG A 967 25.98 8.71 -17.28
CA ARG A 967 26.78 7.73 -16.56
C ARG A 967 26.34 7.66 -15.11
N TYR A 968 26.42 6.47 -14.51
CA TYR A 968 26.24 6.32 -13.07
C TYR A 968 27.39 7.02 -12.35
N ALA A 969 27.08 7.82 -11.33
CA ALA A 969 28.09 8.65 -10.64
C ALA A 969 29.08 7.80 -9.82
N SER A 970 28.65 6.65 -9.32
CA SER A 970 29.43 5.79 -8.43
C SER A 970 30.58 5.05 -9.11
N ASN A 971 30.43 4.68 -10.38
CA ASN A 971 31.41 3.88 -11.11
C ASN A 971 31.70 4.38 -12.53
N HIS A 972 31.07 5.47 -12.96
CA HIS A 972 31.19 6.08 -14.28
C HIS A 972 30.81 5.15 -15.45
N SER A 973 30.11 4.05 -15.20
CA SER A 973 29.60 3.16 -16.24
C SER A 973 28.45 3.83 -16.99
N ALA A 974 28.25 3.44 -18.25
CA ALA A 974 27.22 4.03 -19.10
C ALA A 974 25.83 3.61 -18.64
N ALA A 975 25.04 4.60 -18.22
CA ALA A 975 23.67 4.45 -17.73
C ALA A 975 22.64 4.59 -18.85
N SER A 976 23.05 5.10 -20.01
CA SER A 976 22.19 5.26 -21.17
C SER A 976 22.97 5.20 -22.48
N VAL A 977 22.23 4.97 -23.56
CA VAL A 977 22.72 5.07 -24.94
C VAL A 977 21.72 5.88 -25.74
N ALA A 978 22.22 6.82 -26.54
CA ALA A 978 21.41 7.59 -27.47
C ALA A 978 21.97 7.53 -28.89
N TRP A 979 21.07 7.72 -29.85
CA TRP A 979 21.41 7.77 -31.26
C TRP A 979 20.49 8.75 -32.00
N SER A 980 21.09 9.54 -32.90
CA SER A 980 20.37 10.49 -33.73
C SER A 980 20.77 10.31 -35.20
N GLY A 981 19.89 9.70 -35.99
CA GLY A 981 20.07 9.46 -37.42
C GLY A 981 18.76 9.67 -38.20
N ASN A 982 18.37 8.70 -39.03
CA ASN A 982 17.08 8.75 -39.74
C ASN A 982 15.86 8.55 -38.82
N TYR A 983 16.10 8.12 -37.59
CA TYR A 983 15.19 8.17 -36.46
C TYR A 983 16.02 8.49 -35.20
N LYS A 984 15.39 8.65 -34.04
CA LYS A 984 16.11 8.91 -32.78
C LYS A 984 15.73 7.90 -31.72
N VAL A 985 16.72 7.51 -30.92
CA VAL A 985 16.55 6.58 -29.81
C VAL A 985 17.27 7.10 -28.58
N LEU A 986 16.63 6.95 -27.42
CA LEU A 986 17.26 6.99 -26.11
C LEU A 986 16.85 5.76 -25.31
N VAL A 987 17.84 5.03 -24.78
CA VAL A 987 17.63 3.89 -23.87
C VAL A 987 18.31 4.19 -22.53
N LEU A 988 17.58 4.05 -21.43
CA LEU A 988 18.10 4.10 -20.06
C LEU A 988 18.19 2.69 -19.48
N GLY A 989 19.30 2.40 -18.79
CA GLY A 989 19.47 1.20 -17.97
C GLY A 989 18.85 1.32 -16.57
N PHE A 990 17.90 2.23 -16.40
CA PHE A 990 17.12 2.40 -15.18
C PHE A 990 15.72 2.95 -15.54
N PRO A 991 14.69 2.73 -14.69
CA PRO A 991 13.35 3.23 -14.95
C PRO A 991 13.24 4.75 -14.81
N PHE A 992 12.50 5.38 -15.71
CA PHE A 992 12.31 6.83 -15.72
C PHE A 992 11.39 7.29 -14.59
N GLU A 993 10.35 6.50 -14.33
CA GLU A 993 9.37 6.69 -13.27
C GLU A 993 9.93 6.46 -11.86
N ALA A 994 11.13 5.90 -11.73
CA ALA A 994 11.83 5.69 -10.46
C ALA A 994 12.71 6.87 -10.02
N ILE A 995 12.76 7.98 -10.79
CA ILE A 995 13.51 9.18 -10.42
C ILE A 995 12.88 9.81 -9.16
N HIS A 996 13.69 10.10 -8.14
CA HIS A 996 13.24 10.39 -6.76
C HIS A 996 12.23 11.54 -6.63
N ASP A 997 12.28 12.54 -7.50
CA ASP A 997 11.37 13.66 -7.46
C ASP A 997 10.79 14.00 -8.83
N LEU A 998 9.53 14.44 -8.81
CA LEU A 998 8.77 14.82 -10.00
C LEU A 998 9.43 15.98 -10.75
N SER A 999 10.21 16.84 -10.08
CA SER A 999 10.90 17.97 -10.73
C SER A 999 12.03 17.49 -11.64
N GLY A 1000 12.87 16.56 -11.16
CA GLY A 1000 13.95 15.93 -11.90
C GLY A 1000 13.43 15.09 -13.06
N MET A 1001 12.34 14.34 -12.84
CA MET A 1001 11.68 13.59 -13.91
C MET A 1001 11.10 14.53 -14.99
N ASN A 1002 10.44 15.63 -14.60
CA ASN A 1002 9.95 16.66 -15.54
C ASN A 1002 11.10 17.32 -16.33
N GLN A 1003 12.20 17.65 -15.66
CA GLN A 1003 13.39 18.22 -16.32
C GLN A 1003 13.96 17.24 -17.34
N MET A 1004 14.12 15.97 -16.96
CA MET A 1004 14.61 14.93 -17.85
C MET A 1004 13.67 14.71 -19.04
N GLY A 1005 12.36 14.57 -18.81
CA GLY A 1005 11.36 14.45 -19.87
C GLY A 1005 11.41 15.60 -20.86
N SER A 1006 11.60 16.83 -20.37
CA SER A 1006 11.77 18.01 -21.22
C SER A 1006 13.03 17.95 -22.11
N GLN A 1007 14.15 17.47 -21.56
CA GLN A 1007 15.39 17.30 -22.31
C GLN A 1007 15.30 16.17 -23.34
N ILE A 1008 14.57 15.09 -23.03
CA ILE A 1008 14.28 13.99 -23.98
C ILE A 1008 13.45 14.51 -25.16
N MET A 1009 12.41 15.30 -24.90
CA MET A 1009 11.59 15.87 -25.98
C MET A 1009 12.39 16.85 -26.84
N ASN A 1010 13.23 17.68 -26.24
CA ASN A 1010 14.15 18.56 -26.98
C ASN A 1010 15.07 17.75 -27.90
N PHE A 1011 15.66 16.66 -27.40
CA PHE A 1011 16.45 15.73 -28.22
C PHE A 1011 15.64 15.18 -29.40
N PHE A 1012 14.40 14.72 -29.19
CA PHE A 1012 13.54 14.22 -30.25
C PHE A 1012 13.13 15.29 -31.28
N GLU A 1013 12.84 16.51 -30.84
CA GLU A 1013 12.56 17.65 -31.72
C GLU A 1013 13.81 18.10 -32.51
N GLY A 1014 15.02 17.71 -32.06
CA GLY A 1014 16.27 18.20 -32.64
C GLY A 1014 16.64 19.59 -32.14
N ASN A 1015 15.99 20.01 -31.06
CA ASN A 1015 16.30 21.21 -30.31
C ASN A 1015 17.39 20.83 -29.31
N SER A 1016 18.64 21.26 -29.51
CA SER A 1016 19.59 21.27 -28.40
C SER A 1016 19.03 22.15 -27.27
N PRO A 1017 19.33 21.93 -25.97
CA PRO A 1017 19.05 22.82 -24.85
C PRO A 1017 19.85 24.12 -25.01
N GLY A 1018 19.49 24.85 -26.05
CA GLY A 1018 19.76 26.25 -26.26
C GLY A 1018 18.46 27.01 -26.10
N SER A 1019 17.60 26.67 -25.13
CA SER A 1019 16.41 27.48 -24.82
C SER A 1019 15.69 27.25 -23.48
N VAL A 1020 16.36 26.78 -22.41
CA VAL A 1020 15.94 27.15 -21.04
C VAL A 1020 17.18 27.55 -20.25
N PHE A 1021 17.28 28.86 -20.04
CA PHE A 1021 18.43 29.62 -19.54
C PHE A 1021 19.81 29.20 -20.06
N GLN A 1022 20.10 29.62 -21.29
CA GLN A 1022 21.43 30.20 -21.46
C GLN A 1022 21.55 31.40 -20.48
N PRO A 1023 22.71 31.63 -19.84
CA PRO A 1023 23.22 33.00 -19.72
C PRO A 1023 22.74 33.76 -20.95
N SER A 1024 22.21 34.99 -20.85
CA SER A 1024 22.16 35.77 -22.09
C SER A 1024 23.56 35.65 -22.71
N THR A 1025 23.71 35.45 -24.01
CA THR A 1025 24.99 35.00 -24.63
C THR A 1025 26.18 35.97 -24.46
N GLY A 1026 26.12 36.89 -23.49
CA GLY A 1026 27.25 37.56 -22.87
C GLY A 1026 27.18 37.75 -21.33
N ASP A 1027 26.15 37.34 -20.58
CA ASP A 1027 26.13 37.51 -19.12
C ASP A 1027 27.29 36.76 -18.44
N VAL A 1028 27.90 37.38 -17.43
CA VAL A 1028 29.05 36.85 -16.68
C VAL A 1028 28.58 36.37 -15.30
N TYR A 1029 28.90 35.12 -15.00
CA TYR A 1029 28.63 34.49 -13.72
C TYR A 1029 29.95 34.28 -12.98
N ASP A 1030 29.92 34.33 -11.65
CA ASP A 1030 31.08 33.97 -10.85
C ASP A 1030 31.27 32.45 -10.79
N HIS A 1031 32.34 32.02 -10.11
CA HIS A 1031 32.68 30.59 -10.03
C HIS A 1031 31.73 29.77 -9.13
N TYR A 1032 30.80 30.42 -8.41
CA TYR A 1032 29.73 29.76 -7.66
C TYR A 1032 28.39 29.76 -8.41
N GLY A 1033 28.33 30.34 -9.61
CA GLY A 1033 27.14 30.34 -10.47
C GLY A 1033 26.17 31.50 -10.26
N ALA A 1034 26.58 32.57 -9.57
CA ALA A 1034 25.75 33.78 -9.42
C ALA A 1034 26.01 34.79 -10.54
N LEU A 1035 24.97 35.51 -10.98
CA LEU A 1035 25.13 36.56 -11.99
C LEU A 1035 25.89 37.76 -11.39
N VAL A 1036 27.07 38.09 -11.92
CA VAL A 1036 27.88 39.21 -11.43
C VAL A 1036 28.02 40.35 -12.44
N ARG A 1037 27.70 40.12 -13.71
CA ARG A 1037 27.66 41.14 -14.76
C ARG A 1037 26.68 40.70 -15.84
N THR A 1038 25.81 41.56 -16.33
CA THR A 1038 25.04 41.27 -17.55
C THR A 1038 25.94 41.44 -18.79
N ASP A 1039 25.44 41.11 -19.98
CA ASP A 1039 26.18 41.12 -21.25
C ASP A 1039 27.13 42.35 -21.41
N PRO A 1040 28.47 42.19 -21.30
CA PRO A 1040 29.45 43.27 -21.38
C PRO A 1040 29.61 43.83 -22.80
N ARG A 1041 28.91 43.27 -23.80
CA ARG A 1041 28.78 43.88 -25.13
C ARG A 1041 27.73 44.99 -25.14
N ARG A 1042 26.88 45.09 -24.11
CA ARG A 1042 25.81 46.08 -24.00
C ARG A 1042 26.20 47.20 -23.06
N LYS A 1043 26.14 48.44 -23.56
CA LYS A 1043 26.45 49.65 -22.79
C LYS A 1043 25.33 50.04 -21.82
N VAL A 1044 25.05 49.13 -20.89
CA VAL A 1044 23.99 49.19 -19.88
C VAL A 1044 24.61 49.04 -18.48
N VAL A 1045 24.15 49.82 -17.51
CA VAL A 1045 24.49 49.69 -16.09
C VAL A 1045 23.21 49.36 -15.30
N HIS A 1046 23.31 48.39 -14.41
CA HIS A 1046 22.28 47.99 -13.47
C HIS A 1046 22.60 48.56 -12.09
N LEU A 1047 21.82 49.54 -11.64
CA LEU A 1047 21.92 50.06 -10.28
C LEU A 1047 21.08 49.16 -9.37
N ILE A 1048 21.74 48.59 -8.34
CA ILE A 1048 21.07 47.81 -7.31
C ILE A 1048 21.30 48.45 -5.94
N PHE A 1049 20.29 48.38 -5.08
CA PHE A 1049 20.33 48.93 -3.73
C PHE A 1049 19.87 47.87 -2.73
N SER A 1050 20.61 47.65 -1.65
CA SER A 1050 20.22 46.74 -0.57
C SER A 1050 20.00 47.49 0.74
N ALA A 1051 19.13 46.94 1.60
CA ALA A 1051 18.91 47.45 2.95
C ALA A 1051 18.40 46.37 3.92
N HIS A 1052 18.79 46.54 5.19
CA HIS A 1052 18.37 45.72 6.33
C HIS A 1052 17.74 46.58 7.44
N ASP A 1053 18.54 47.43 8.10
CA ASP A 1053 18.09 48.20 9.28
C ASP A 1053 17.92 49.70 9.01
N THR A 1054 18.66 50.25 8.05
CA THR A 1054 18.71 51.68 7.73
C THR A 1054 18.41 51.92 6.25
N GLY A 1055 17.98 53.15 5.91
CA GLY A 1055 17.46 53.45 4.58
C GLY A 1055 17.11 54.93 4.35
N GLU A 1056 17.68 55.84 5.14
CA GLU A 1056 17.39 57.27 5.11
C GLU A 1056 17.68 57.95 3.77
N GLY A 1057 18.54 57.36 2.96
CA GLY A 1057 18.91 57.81 1.61
C GLY A 1057 17.92 57.41 0.52
N PHE A 1058 16.97 56.49 0.76
CA PHE A 1058 16.07 55.99 -0.29
C PHE A 1058 15.25 57.11 -0.95
N ARG A 1059 14.82 58.13 -0.21
CA ARG A 1059 14.10 59.27 -0.80
C ARG A 1059 14.99 60.05 -1.77
N THR A 1060 16.23 60.33 -1.38
CA THR A 1060 17.21 60.98 -2.26
C THR A 1060 17.48 60.14 -3.51
N VAL A 1061 17.64 58.82 -3.35
CA VAL A 1061 17.85 57.89 -4.47
C VAL A 1061 16.67 57.93 -5.44
N LEU A 1062 15.43 57.77 -4.97
CA LEU A 1062 14.24 57.77 -5.84
C LEU A 1062 14.06 59.11 -6.56
N ASP A 1063 14.26 60.24 -5.88
CA ASP A 1063 14.14 61.57 -6.47
C ASP A 1063 15.20 61.82 -7.56
N VAL A 1064 16.41 61.29 -7.37
CA VAL A 1064 17.46 61.33 -8.41
C VAL A 1064 17.11 60.42 -9.58
N LEU A 1065 16.69 59.17 -9.34
CA LEU A 1065 16.34 58.22 -10.40
C LEU A 1065 15.21 58.77 -11.29
N ASP A 1066 14.17 59.36 -10.70
CA ASP A 1066 13.07 59.95 -11.45
C ASP A 1066 13.47 61.15 -12.30
N ARG A 1067 14.37 62.00 -11.79
CA ARG A 1067 14.88 63.17 -12.55
C ARG A 1067 15.55 62.77 -13.86
N TYR A 1068 16.16 61.58 -13.91
CA TYR A 1068 16.81 61.04 -15.10
C TYR A 1068 16.00 59.93 -15.80
N GLY A 1069 14.78 59.64 -15.34
CA GLY A 1069 13.93 58.59 -15.91
C GLY A 1069 14.51 57.18 -15.80
N ILE A 1070 15.32 56.89 -14.77
CA ILE A 1070 16.02 55.62 -14.59
C ILE A 1070 15.21 54.68 -13.70
N LYS A 1071 15.20 53.39 -14.05
CA LYS A 1071 14.68 52.32 -13.18
C LYS A 1071 15.82 51.45 -12.66
N ALA A 1072 15.84 51.29 -11.33
CA ALA A 1072 16.77 50.47 -10.58
C ALA A 1072 16.08 49.28 -9.89
N SER A 1073 16.89 48.43 -9.23
CA SER A 1073 16.45 47.28 -8.44
C SER A 1073 16.78 47.44 -6.96
N PHE A 1074 15.84 47.08 -6.09
CA PHE A 1074 15.91 47.20 -4.63
C PHE A 1074 15.78 45.82 -4.01
N PHE A 1075 16.76 45.41 -3.20
CA PHE A 1075 16.81 44.12 -2.53
C PHE A 1075 16.67 44.34 -1.02
N LEU A 1076 15.51 44.00 -0.46
CA LEU A 1076 15.11 44.40 0.89
C LEU A 1076 14.88 43.18 1.77
N THR A 1077 15.39 43.22 3.01
CA THR A 1077 15.14 42.11 3.94
C THR A 1077 13.72 42.14 4.48
N GLY A 1078 13.23 41.00 4.95
CA GLY A 1078 11.92 40.93 5.60
C GLY A 1078 11.86 41.83 6.85
N HIS A 1079 12.96 41.89 7.61
CA HIS A 1079 13.11 42.86 8.70
C HIS A 1079 12.86 44.31 8.25
N PHE A 1080 13.52 44.77 7.17
CA PHE A 1080 13.33 46.11 6.62
C PHE A 1080 11.88 46.36 6.22
N LEU A 1081 11.27 45.40 5.51
CA LEU A 1081 9.89 45.48 5.01
C LEU A 1081 8.85 45.59 6.13
N ARG A 1082 9.15 45.10 7.34
CA ARG A 1082 8.27 45.20 8.51
C ARG A 1082 8.37 46.54 9.24
N GLN A 1083 9.37 47.37 8.95
CA GLN A 1083 9.53 48.66 9.64
C GLN A 1083 8.53 49.70 9.13
N GLU A 1084 7.64 50.15 10.01
CA GLU A 1084 6.51 51.02 9.66
C GLU A 1084 6.93 52.33 8.96
N HIS A 1085 8.06 52.92 9.38
CA HIS A 1085 8.56 54.18 8.81
C HIS A 1085 9.16 54.03 7.40
N PHE A 1086 9.47 52.82 6.95
CA PHE A 1086 9.90 52.55 5.57
C PHE A 1086 8.76 52.07 4.67
N ARG A 1087 7.59 51.74 5.22
CA ARG A 1087 6.44 51.24 4.44
C ARG A 1087 6.07 52.17 3.28
N GLN A 1088 6.04 53.48 3.50
CA GLN A 1088 5.72 54.44 2.44
C GLN A 1088 6.77 54.43 1.34
N ILE A 1089 8.06 54.38 1.66
CA ILE A 1089 9.12 54.43 0.65
C ILE A 1089 9.14 53.15 -0.19
N VAL A 1090 8.80 51.99 0.39
CA VAL A 1090 8.69 50.71 -0.35
C VAL A 1090 7.48 50.73 -1.30
N HIS A 1091 6.32 51.25 -0.87
CA HIS A 1091 5.19 51.45 -1.78
C HIS A 1091 5.57 52.36 -2.97
N GLU A 1092 6.26 53.47 -2.71
CA GLU A 1092 6.74 54.36 -3.76
C GLU A 1092 7.70 53.66 -4.74
N MET A 1093 8.57 52.74 -4.28
CA MET A 1093 9.44 51.95 -5.16
C MET A 1093 8.62 51.11 -6.15
N VAL A 1094 7.60 50.40 -5.65
CA VAL A 1094 6.73 49.53 -6.46
C VAL A 1094 5.87 50.36 -7.43
N GLU A 1095 5.24 51.44 -6.95
CA GLU A 1095 4.42 52.34 -7.76
C GLU A 1095 5.20 53.01 -8.89
N ARG A 1096 6.46 53.38 -8.62
CA ARG A 1096 7.37 53.95 -9.61
C ARG A 1096 7.98 52.89 -10.54
N ASN A 1097 7.50 51.65 -10.53
CA ASN A 1097 7.91 50.56 -11.42
C ASN A 1097 9.41 50.22 -11.32
N HIS A 1098 9.97 50.27 -10.10
CA HIS A 1098 11.25 49.67 -9.79
C HIS A 1098 11.10 48.17 -9.53
N TYR A 1099 12.22 47.44 -9.59
CA TYR A 1099 12.22 46.04 -9.16
C TYR A 1099 12.43 46.02 -7.65
N VAL A 1100 11.59 45.31 -6.90
CA VAL A 1100 11.75 45.12 -5.45
C VAL A 1100 11.78 43.61 -5.21
N GLY A 1101 12.88 43.12 -4.65
CA GLY A 1101 13.16 41.70 -4.52
C GLY A 1101 13.77 41.31 -3.17
N PRO A 1102 13.89 40.00 -2.91
CA PRO A 1102 14.29 39.45 -1.63
C PRO A 1102 15.79 39.57 -1.33
N HIS A 1103 16.11 39.83 -0.06
CA HIS A 1103 17.47 39.91 0.50
C HIS A 1103 17.60 39.19 1.85
N SER A 1104 16.99 38.01 1.98
CA SER A 1104 16.81 37.25 3.25
C SER A 1104 15.76 37.90 4.16
N ASP A 1105 15.08 37.12 5.01
CA ASP A 1105 14.13 37.68 5.97
C ASP A 1105 14.85 38.33 7.16
N ASN A 1106 15.74 37.57 7.79
CA ASN A 1106 16.49 37.95 8.99
C ASN A 1106 17.95 38.32 8.71
N HIS A 1107 18.32 38.51 7.44
CA HIS A 1107 19.68 38.84 7.01
C HIS A 1107 20.72 37.84 7.55
N LEU A 1108 20.43 36.55 7.38
CA LEU A 1108 21.21 35.46 7.94
C LEU A 1108 22.61 35.36 7.30
N LEU A 1109 23.66 35.21 8.13
CA LEU A 1109 24.97 34.84 7.62
C LEU A 1109 24.98 33.35 7.25
N TYR A 1110 25.03 33.05 5.96
CA TYR A 1110 24.92 31.68 5.46
C TYR A 1110 26.18 30.83 5.63
N MET A 1111 27.37 31.45 5.69
CA MET A 1111 28.66 30.76 5.86
C MET A 1111 29.64 31.64 6.65
N PRO A 1112 30.62 31.04 7.37
CA PRO A 1112 31.64 31.81 8.08
C PRO A 1112 32.47 32.67 7.13
N TRP A 1113 33.03 33.78 7.63
CA TRP A 1113 33.89 34.67 6.85
C TRP A 1113 35.25 34.02 6.52
N GLU A 1114 35.72 33.13 7.40
CA GLU A 1114 37.01 32.46 7.31
C GLU A 1114 36.98 31.24 6.39
N ASN A 1115 35.78 30.68 6.12
CA ASN A 1115 35.63 29.47 5.32
C ASN A 1115 34.31 29.48 4.52
N ARG A 1116 34.40 29.90 3.25
CA ARG A 1116 33.25 30.08 2.35
C ARG A 1116 32.62 28.76 1.87
N ASP A 1117 33.34 27.64 1.98
CA ASP A 1117 32.85 26.32 1.54
C ASP A 1117 32.02 25.59 2.62
N SER A 1118 31.94 26.14 3.83
CA SER A 1118 31.08 25.63 4.92
C SER A 1118 29.70 26.30 4.91
N LEU A 1119 28.75 25.76 5.69
CA LEU A 1119 27.43 26.34 5.89
C LEU A 1119 27.14 26.53 7.39
N LEU A 1120 26.58 27.69 7.74
CA LEU A 1120 26.01 27.98 9.07
C LEU A 1120 24.51 27.71 9.12
N VAL A 1121 23.87 27.47 7.97
CA VAL A 1121 22.44 27.26 7.82
C VAL A 1121 22.15 25.92 7.14
N THR A 1122 21.04 25.29 7.50
CA THR A 1122 20.49 24.15 6.75
C THR A 1122 19.64 24.64 5.57
N HIS A 1123 19.32 23.75 4.64
CA HIS A 1123 18.43 24.08 3.52
C HIS A 1123 17.07 24.57 4.01
N ASP A 1124 16.50 23.93 5.04
CA ASP A 1124 15.20 24.34 5.60
C ASP A 1124 15.25 25.71 6.26
N MET A 1125 16.36 26.06 6.92
CA MET A 1125 16.56 27.40 7.48
C MET A 1125 16.63 28.46 6.37
N PHE A 1126 17.42 28.21 5.33
CA PHE A 1126 17.51 29.09 4.15
C PHE A 1126 16.14 29.26 3.48
N LYS A 1127 15.43 28.15 3.25
CA LYS A 1127 14.13 28.12 2.60
C LYS A 1127 13.06 28.83 3.41
N SER A 1128 13.01 28.59 4.72
CA SER A 1128 12.07 29.27 5.62
C SER A 1128 12.33 30.77 5.63
N ASP A 1129 13.59 31.18 5.78
CA ASP A 1129 13.98 32.58 5.79
C ASP A 1129 13.64 33.27 4.45
N LEU A 1130 13.91 32.64 3.32
CA LEU A 1130 13.55 33.20 2.01
C LEU A 1130 12.04 33.32 1.82
N ARG A 1131 11.26 32.33 2.27
CA ARG A 1131 9.80 32.33 2.16
C ARG A 1131 9.15 33.41 3.01
N GLU A 1132 9.61 33.62 4.25
CA GLU A 1132 9.08 34.70 5.10
C GLU A 1132 9.35 36.09 4.47
N ASN A 1133 10.50 36.28 3.82
CA ASN A 1133 10.78 37.51 3.10
C ASN A 1133 9.83 37.71 1.90
N LEU A 1134 9.54 36.65 1.14
CA LEU A 1134 8.57 36.69 0.04
C LEU A 1134 7.15 37.00 0.54
N VAL A 1135 6.75 36.45 1.69
CA VAL A 1135 5.46 36.77 2.34
C VAL A 1135 5.36 38.26 2.71
N GLU A 1136 6.45 38.87 3.17
CA GLU A 1136 6.46 40.33 3.41
C GLU A 1136 6.36 41.13 2.11
N LEU A 1137 7.04 40.72 1.04
CA LEU A 1137 6.96 41.38 -0.27
C LEU A 1137 5.53 41.37 -0.84
N GLU A 1138 4.77 40.29 -0.62
CA GLU A 1138 3.37 40.18 -1.05
C GLU A 1138 2.47 41.26 -0.43
N LYS A 1139 2.77 41.74 0.78
CA LYS A 1139 2.02 42.82 1.44
C LYS A 1139 2.15 44.17 0.71
N TYR A 1140 3.15 44.31 -0.15
CA TYR A 1140 3.38 45.48 -1.00
C TYR A 1140 2.87 45.28 -2.44
N GLY A 1141 2.16 44.18 -2.71
CA GLY A 1141 1.59 43.89 -4.03
C GLY A 1141 2.54 43.17 -4.99
N ILE A 1142 3.70 42.70 -4.51
CA ILE A 1142 4.69 41.95 -5.30
C ILE A 1142 4.35 40.48 -5.18
N LYS A 1143 3.88 39.84 -6.25
CA LYS A 1143 3.51 38.42 -6.19
C LYS A 1143 4.76 37.55 -6.14
N SER A 1144 4.85 36.63 -5.17
CA SER A 1144 6.04 35.77 -5.01
C SER A 1144 6.42 35.01 -6.28
N LYS A 1145 5.44 34.60 -7.09
CA LYS A 1145 5.67 33.88 -8.37
C LYS A 1145 6.31 34.75 -9.48
N GLU A 1146 6.28 36.07 -9.35
CA GLU A 1146 6.83 37.02 -10.32
C GLU A 1146 8.25 37.50 -9.90
N VAL A 1147 8.70 37.15 -8.69
CA VAL A 1147 10.03 37.47 -8.18
C VAL A 1147 11.07 36.53 -8.79
N THR A 1148 11.99 37.07 -9.57
CA THR A 1148 13.00 36.27 -10.31
C THR A 1148 14.39 36.31 -9.70
N TRP A 1149 14.77 37.39 -9.01
CA TRP A 1149 16.14 37.63 -8.58
C TRP A 1149 16.24 37.72 -7.06
N TYR A 1150 17.32 37.16 -6.54
CA TYR A 1150 17.66 37.12 -5.14
C TYR A 1150 19.09 37.64 -4.94
N LEU A 1151 19.27 38.53 -3.96
CA LEU A 1151 20.59 38.97 -3.51
C LEU A 1151 20.85 38.34 -2.15
N ALA A 1152 21.92 37.56 -2.00
CA ALA A 1152 22.25 36.97 -0.70
C ALA A 1152 22.66 38.05 0.31
N PRO A 1153 22.26 37.95 1.60
CA PRO A 1153 22.69 38.86 2.65
C PRO A 1153 24.21 38.92 2.74
N TYR A 1154 24.74 40.10 3.05
CA TYR A 1154 26.18 40.40 3.04
C TYR A 1154 26.90 40.16 1.71
N GLU A 1155 26.14 39.94 0.62
CA GLU A 1155 26.68 39.58 -0.69
C GLU A 1155 27.58 38.33 -0.66
N TRP A 1156 27.35 37.46 0.34
CA TRP A 1156 28.20 36.32 0.71
C TRP A 1156 27.45 34.99 0.54
N TYR A 1157 27.90 34.18 -0.42
CA TYR A 1157 27.29 32.91 -0.82
C TYR A 1157 28.31 31.92 -1.39
N ASN A 1158 27.97 30.65 -1.43
CA ASN A 1158 28.71 29.61 -2.15
C ASN A 1158 27.80 28.90 -3.17
N GLN A 1159 28.33 27.90 -3.86
CA GLN A 1159 27.59 27.13 -4.87
C GLN A 1159 26.33 26.49 -4.30
N THR A 1160 26.35 26.07 -3.02
CA THR A 1160 25.20 25.45 -2.37
C THR A 1160 24.05 26.46 -2.22
N ILE A 1161 24.34 27.69 -1.81
CA ILE A 1161 23.32 28.75 -1.73
C ILE A 1161 22.78 29.09 -3.13
N VAL A 1162 23.65 29.19 -4.15
CA VAL A 1162 23.20 29.40 -5.54
C VAL A 1162 22.24 28.30 -6.00
N ASN A 1163 22.58 27.04 -5.70
CA ASN A 1163 21.73 25.89 -6.02
C ASN A 1163 20.42 25.90 -5.26
N TRP A 1164 20.43 26.27 -3.97
CA TRP A 1164 19.21 26.38 -3.17
C TRP A 1164 18.31 27.53 -3.64
N THR A 1165 18.89 28.68 -4.00
CA THR A 1165 18.14 29.78 -4.65
C THR A 1165 17.46 29.31 -5.93
N ALA A 1166 18.16 28.53 -6.76
CA ALA A 1166 17.59 27.95 -7.99
C ALA A 1166 16.46 26.94 -7.70
N ARG A 1167 16.59 26.11 -6.66
CA ARG A 1167 15.54 25.17 -6.22
C ARG A 1167 14.26 25.87 -5.76
N GLU A 1168 14.37 27.06 -5.18
CA GLU A 1168 13.22 27.89 -4.81
C GLU A 1168 12.72 28.78 -5.98
N GLY A 1169 13.18 28.52 -7.21
CA GLY A 1169 12.67 29.16 -8.44
C GLY A 1169 13.22 30.55 -8.73
N MET A 1170 14.28 30.99 -8.04
CA MET A 1170 14.90 32.31 -8.22
C MET A 1170 16.33 32.19 -8.74
N LYS A 1171 16.93 33.32 -9.11
CA LYS A 1171 18.33 33.42 -9.53
C LYS A 1171 19.11 34.28 -8.57
N LEU A 1172 20.28 33.79 -8.18
CA LEU A 1172 21.19 34.57 -7.36
C LEU A 1172 21.98 35.54 -8.25
N LEU A 1173 21.96 36.83 -7.90
CA LEU A 1173 22.85 37.84 -8.46
C LEU A 1173 23.75 38.44 -7.39
N ASN A 1174 24.84 39.08 -7.81
CA ASN A 1174 25.70 39.90 -6.97
C ASN A 1174 26.28 41.08 -7.78
N PHE A 1175 26.92 42.03 -7.09
CA PHE A 1175 27.61 43.15 -7.75
C PHE A 1175 28.79 42.67 -8.60
N THR A 1176 29.18 43.48 -9.59
CA THR A 1176 30.36 43.20 -10.43
C THR A 1176 31.65 43.42 -9.64
N PRO A 1177 32.50 42.38 -9.47
CA PRO A 1177 33.76 42.52 -8.75
C PRO A 1177 34.68 43.59 -9.36
N GLY A 1178 35.40 44.31 -8.51
CA GLY A 1178 36.43 45.29 -8.91
C GLY A 1178 35.99 46.75 -8.93
N ILE A 1179 34.69 47.04 -8.92
CA ILE A 1179 34.16 48.43 -8.93
C ILE A 1179 34.32 49.12 -7.58
N GLY A 1180 34.13 48.38 -6.48
CA GLY A 1180 34.40 48.83 -5.12
C GLY A 1180 33.25 49.56 -4.42
N THR A 1181 32.16 49.90 -5.11
CA THR A 1181 31.03 50.68 -4.54
C THR A 1181 30.33 49.98 -3.39
N GLN A 1182 30.39 48.65 -3.31
CA GLN A 1182 29.83 47.88 -2.19
C GLN A 1182 30.45 48.23 -0.84
N ALA A 1183 31.64 48.86 -0.81
CA ALA A 1183 32.27 49.31 0.43
C ALA A 1183 31.71 50.64 0.94
N ASP A 1184 30.64 51.18 0.34
CA ASP A 1184 30.07 52.48 0.72
C ASP A 1184 29.41 52.49 2.11
N TYR A 1185 29.07 51.33 2.67
CA TYR A 1185 28.60 51.17 4.05
C TYR A 1185 29.70 51.25 5.11
N THR A 1186 30.97 51.10 4.72
CA THR A 1186 32.09 51.05 5.67
C THR A 1186 32.32 52.38 6.38
N THR A 1187 32.77 52.34 7.63
CA THR A 1187 33.07 53.53 8.46
C THR A 1187 34.58 53.76 8.62
N PRO A 1188 35.04 54.99 8.94
CA PRO A 1188 36.48 55.33 8.98
C PRO A 1188 37.36 54.47 9.92
N ASP A 1189 36.75 53.79 10.89
CA ASP A 1189 37.38 52.85 11.82
C ASP A 1189 37.57 51.44 11.24
N MET A 1190 36.99 51.12 10.08
CA MET A 1190 37.14 49.83 9.40
C MET A 1190 38.36 49.80 8.47
N GLY A 1191 39.15 48.71 8.50
CA GLY A 1191 40.37 48.59 7.68
C GLY A 1191 40.11 48.57 6.16
N ASN A 1192 38.90 48.21 5.73
CA ASN A 1192 38.46 48.24 4.34
C ASN A 1192 37.75 49.55 3.95
N TYR A 1193 37.77 50.58 4.82
CA TYR A 1193 37.13 51.86 4.56
C TYR A 1193 37.59 52.52 3.26
N ARG A 1194 36.63 53.09 2.52
CA ARG A 1194 36.89 53.90 1.33
C ARG A 1194 36.02 55.15 1.36
N SER A 1195 36.60 56.34 1.22
CA SER A 1195 35.82 57.58 1.11
C SER A 1195 34.96 57.59 -0.16
N SER A 1196 33.87 58.35 -0.18
CA SER A 1196 33.04 58.52 -1.39
C SER A 1196 33.86 58.95 -2.62
N ASP A 1197 34.88 59.79 -2.44
CA ASP A 1197 35.78 60.19 -3.53
C ASP A 1197 36.65 59.02 -4.02
N GLN A 1198 37.18 58.19 -3.11
CA GLN A 1198 37.92 56.98 -3.48
C GLN A 1198 37.04 55.95 -4.20
N LEU A 1199 35.76 55.86 -3.84
CA LEU A 1199 34.78 55.00 -4.50
C LEU A 1199 34.46 55.52 -5.91
N LEU A 1200 34.27 56.84 -6.07
CA LEU A 1200 34.10 57.46 -7.38
C LEU A 1200 35.33 57.24 -8.28
N GLU A 1201 36.54 57.46 -7.76
CA GLU A 1201 37.79 57.14 -8.47
C GLU A 1201 37.87 55.65 -8.83
N GLY A 1202 37.36 54.76 -7.97
CA GLY A 1202 37.21 53.33 -8.22
C GLY A 1202 36.35 53.03 -9.45
N ILE A 1203 35.15 53.63 -9.53
CA ILE A 1203 34.24 53.47 -10.67
C ILE A 1203 34.94 53.86 -11.99
N TRP A 1204 35.60 55.02 -12.03
CA TRP A 1204 36.19 55.53 -13.27
C TRP A 1204 37.50 54.85 -13.65
N ARG A 1205 38.26 54.37 -12.65
CA ARG A 1205 39.41 53.50 -12.87
C ARG A 1205 38.98 52.14 -13.41
N PHE A 1206 37.91 51.55 -12.89
CA PHE A 1206 37.34 50.32 -13.48
C PHE A 1206 36.89 50.58 -14.92
N GLU A 1207 36.15 51.66 -15.16
CA GLU A 1207 35.64 52.03 -16.50
C GLU A 1207 36.75 52.20 -17.55
N SER A 1208 37.92 52.69 -17.14
CA SER A 1208 39.06 52.91 -18.04
C SER A 1208 39.99 51.72 -18.18
N SER A 1209 39.97 50.76 -17.24
CA SER A 1209 40.88 49.61 -17.24
C SER A 1209 40.24 48.31 -17.73
N ASP A 1210 38.92 48.14 -17.55
CA ASP A 1210 38.19 46.99 -18.08
C ASP A 1210 37.98 47.15 -19.60
N VAL A 1211 38.25 46.08 -20.36
CA VAL A 1211 38.15 46.08 -21.84
C VAL A 1211 36.73 46.36 -22.35
N HIS A 1212 35.73 46.20 -21.49
CA HIS A 1212 34.31 46.48 -21.77
C HIS A 1212 33.79 47.68 -20.97
N GLY A 1213 34.65 48.45 -20.30
CA GLY A 1213 34.27 49.57 -19.44
C GLY A 1213 33.23 49.16 -18.40
N LEU A 1214 32.18 49.97 -18.22
CA LEU A 1214 31.06 49.64 -17.33
C LEU A 1214 29.89 48.93 -18.02
N ASN A 1215 30.11 48.35 -19.21
CA ASN A 1215 29.05 47.61 -19.91
C ASN A 1215 28.61 46.39 -19.09
N GLY A 1216 27.31 46.22 -18.89
CA GLY A 1216 26.72 45.10 -18.16
C GLY A 1216 26.94 45.14 -16.64
N VAL A 1217 27.51 46.22 -16.11
CA VAL A 1217 27.86 46.29 -14.69
C VAL A 1217 26.63 46.25 -13.79
N ILE A 1218 26.74 45.49 -12.70
CA ILE A 1218 25.81 45.49 -11.56
C ILE A 1218 26.49 46.28 -10.44
N MET A 1219 26.01 47.50 -10.19
CA MET A 1219 26.59 48.43 -9.22
C MET A 1219 25.73 48.49 -7.96
N LEU A 1220 26.28 47.98 -6.85
CA LEU A 1220 25.64 48.03 -5.53
C LEU A 1220 26.01 49.30 -4.78
N ILE A 1221 25.00 49.95 -4.20
CA ILE A 1221 25.09 51.14 -3.33
C ILE A 1221 24.12 50.92 -2.16
N HIS A 1222 24.49 51.32 -0.94
CA HIS A 1222 23.65 51.20 0.26
C HIS A 1222 23.01 52.55 0.62
N PRO A 1223 21.67 52.72 0.47
CA PRO A 1223 20.96 53.97 0.82
C PRO A 1223 20.71 54.14 2.33
N GLY A 1224 21.35 53.33 3.16
CA GLY A 1224 21.37 53.44 4.61
C GLY A 1224 22.73 52.99 5.12
N THR A 1225 23.37 53.81 5.94
CA THR A 1225 24.72 53.53 6.47
C THR A 1225 24.78 53.92 7.95
N GLU A 1226 25.79 53.44 8.67
CA GLU A 1226 26.03 53.89 10.04
C GLU A 1226 26.23 55.42 10.11
N THR A 1227 25.88 56.04 11.24
CA THR A 1227 26.00 57.49 11.45
C THR A 1227 27.45 58.00 11.36
N LYS A 1228 28.43 57.14 11.65
CA LYS A 1228 29.87 57.43 11.50
C LYS A 1228 30.30 57.59 10.03
N ARG A 1229 29.51 57.10 9.07
CA ARG A 1229 29.73 57.29 7.63
C ARG A 1229 29.14 58.64 7.21
N GLU A 1230 29.91 59.70 7.42
CA GLU A 1230 29.47 61.08 7.11
C GLU A 1230 29.46 61.37 5.61
N ASP A 1231 30.39 60.79 4.84
CA ASP A 1231 30.52 60.95 3.39
C ASP A 1231 29.78 59.84 2.61
N LYS A 1232 28.45 59.93 2.58
CA LYS A 1232 27.58 58.88 2.03
C LYS A 1232 27.55 58.87 0.50
N LEU A 1233 27.85 57.72 -0.11
CA LEU A 1233 27.97 57.58 -1.57
C LEU A 1233 26.65 57.86 -2.30
N TYR A 1234 25.51 57.49 -1.74
CA TYR A 1234 24.21 57.73 -2.37
C TYR A 1234 23.91 59.22 -2.60
N LEU A 1235 24.52 60.14 -1.83
CA LEU A 1235 24.42 61.60 -2.07
C LEU A 1235 25.15 62.03 -3.35
N ARG A 1236 26.06 61.19 -3.86
CA ARG A 1236 26.82 61.40 -5.10
C ARG A 1236 26.20 60.65 -6.28
N LEU A 1237 25.05 59.99 -6.10
CA LEU A 1237 24.38 59.20 -7.15
C LEU A 1237 24.08 60.04 -8.39
N GLU A 1238 23.61 61.28 -8.23
CA GLU A 1238 23.36 62.17 -9.35
C GLU A 1238 24.63 62.46 -10.17
N GLN A 1239 25.77 62.68 -9.49
CA GLN A 1239 27.05 62.87 -10.16
C GLN A 1239 27.46 61.62 -10.95
N ILE A 1240 27.27 60.42 -10.38
CA ILE A 1240 27.56 59.14 -11.04
C ILE A 1240 26.70 59.00 -12.30
N ILE A 1241 25.39 59.22 -12.18
CA ILE A 1241 24.43 59.12 -13.28
C ILE A 1241 24.77 60.12 -14.40
N GLN A 1242 25.03 61.38 -14.08
CA GLN A 1242 25.40 62.39 -15.07
C GLN A 1242 26.67 62.01 -15.85
N GLN A 1243 27.68 61.47 -15.15
CA GLN A 1243 28.91 61.02 -15.80
C GLN A 1243 28.70 59.77 -16.65
N LEU A 1244 27.90 58.80 -16.19
CA LEU A 1244 27.53 57.63 -16.97
C LEU A 1244 26.75 58.01 -18.25
N ILE A 1245 25.77 58.91 -18.14
CA ILE A 1245 25.00 59.40 -19.29
C ILE A 1245 25.91 60.15 -20.28
N SER A 1246 26.80 61.03 -19.79
CA SER A 1246 27.72 61.76 -20.69
C SER A 1246 28.71 60.85 -21.41
N LYS A 1247 29.04 59.68 -20.82
CA LYS A 1247 29.82 58.61 -21.45
C LYS A 1247 28.98 57.67 -22.32
N GLY A 1248 27.67 57.84 -22.41
CA GLY A 1248 26.76 57.06 -23.25
C GLY A 1248 26.27 55.74 -22.66
N TYR A 1249 26.32 55.57 -21.33
CA TYR A 1249 25.69 54.43 -20.66
C TYR A 1249 24.19 54.62 -20.52
N THR A 1250 23.46 53.51 -20.65
CA THR A 1250 22.02 53.43 -20.38
C THR A 1250 21.77 52.59 -19.13
N PHE A 1251 20.56 52.65 -18.56
CA PHE A 1251 20.26 51.95 -17.30
C PHE A 1251 19.09 50.99 -17.46
N ARG A 1252 19.14 49.87 -16.76
CA ARG A 1252 18.04 48.89 -16.69
C ARG A 1252 17.90 48.34 -15.27
N ARG A 1253 16.65 48.11 -14.86
CA ARG A 1253 16.33 47.25 -13.70
C ARG A 1253 16.30 45.79 -14.11
N PHE A 1254 16.44 44.92 -13.11
CA PHE A 1254 16.20 43.49 -13.24
C PHE A 1254 14.72 43.12 -13.38
#